data_AF-A0AAV0Y8E8-F1
#
_entry.id   AF-A0AAV0Y8E8-F1
#
_cell.length_a   1.000
_cell.length_b   1.000
_cell.length_c   1.000
_cell.angle_alpha   90.00
_cell.angle_beta   90.00
_cell.angle_gamma   90.00
#
_symmetry.space_group_name_H-M   'P 1'
#
loop_
_entity.id
_entity.type
_entity.pdbx_description
1 polymer ?
#
loop_
_entity_poly.entity_id
_entity_poly.type
_entity_poly.pdbx_seq_one_letter_code
_entity_poly.pdbx_strand_id
1 'polypeptide(L)'
;MVKCIIVGCTSGYKSNIEKVHQFGAPKDSKLRSEWQRCIPRKDFILKDNSYVCEKHFKEEDIIKYWESGSVKVPYTKWKLKEGTIPSIFPGPSYLSNLKKHRKLPAVRHAITPKSKFSNENSEDCINNCSIKQESYLIEDNLYNKLANFQCSPWVKLPMTVENTDICFVIFIANSNSVPTVERSIQVNKQGQVSYAVNGKLIDITEHGIEVAKNIEDFSNNIKKFESIRLCYGSPIANIFPNFPKDLCTKSTKGFLQHRQCLLTIQNCSKDTYCSKCKLLKNVLACREKRKAIGSKEMLEVSPSKKPRIIEMRKKAYALQRKVTITKKKICDLQDELSKSHKDMAEYNEQFIKDKLNGINESQKTMIMECFAASRVKNSKSRRYSENWLMLCLLFNIRSPSAYKYLRASALLPLPHPKTVRKHLSLVKSTCGFDKDFLNLLQKKSEGMLERSKHGVLLFDAVNLRKSLAVNSSNLTYWGLEDYGGEVENKNCHKEYADHALVFMWQSLGSNFSQTIGCFASKGEVKGVIIAQLVLKAISLMENIGLYVDGIICDGATTNRRMWTEFGVDGTKDNLKNYFKHPIDPSRKLHPNSKQISWDYFKEVYKEDIKHPGNLRMVPRITPQHLDLTPMSKMRVRLCTQVFSMSMANAIRFYESKGSLMLKNAGETANFVEFWNNLFDNFNRNLPWQGLKSTNDKGFQGFVDALHYINCWEDQMIDGSIGPEEFLTKQTAQGLRVTITSTIDLSKYLLETCGYDYVLTGKMCQDPLEKFFGIIRQSCGPNDHPTTPTFLHLYKILSVYSVLKPPKHGNCTITTMDAPKISISDLKEIFHNKSFQRTEKINQLKLKLDQLIEDGLWEPCDVLPQVDNSMENSTRDCLIYYICGYVTKQILKKQKCNECISYFKEGNADHPCAELVNLKTNGKLMYPNTALFEFLNIVEHSFAKHCNDFYVFENVINDITQNNLNFKFSCSFHKVEIASEVIVYYLQMRMRQHTYQENLKFQKVAREKKKIAKLYNS
;
A
#
# COMPACT_ATOMS: atom_id res chain seq x y z
N MET A 1 -9.98 21.95 -4.44
CA MET A 1 -9.82 23.07 -3.49
C MET A 1 -11.20 23.39 -2.94
N VAL A 2 -11.29 23.84 -1.70
CA VAL A 2 -12.56 24.33 -1.14
C VAL A 2 -12.76 25.78 -1.62
N LYS A 3 -14.01 26.26 -1.69
CA LYS A 3 -14.27 27.65 -2.08
C LYS A 3 -14.02 28.59 -0.90
N CYS A 4 -13.45 29.77 -1.14
CA CYS A 4 -13.42 30.83 -0.13
C CYS A 4 -14.86 31.27 0.20
N ILE A 5 -15.18 31.47 1.49
CA ILE A 5 -16.53 31.87 1.93
C ILE A 5 -16.84 33.36 1.73
N ILE A 6 -15.81 34.19 1.51
CA ILE A 6 -15.95 35.64 1.39
C ILE A 6 -16.57 36.01 0.05
N VAL A 7 -17.62 36.84 0.11
CA VAL A 7 -18.37 37.33 -1.05
C VAL A 7 -17.43 38.10 -1.99
N GLY A 8 -17.57 37.88 -3.30
CA GLY A 8 -16.69 38.47 -4.33
C GLY A 8 -15.33 37.78 -4.49
N CYS A 9 -14.96 36.81 -3.65
CA CYS A 9 -13.70 36.07 -3.82
C CYS A 9 -13.86 34.85 -4.73
N THR A 10 -13.07 34.79 -5.81
CA THR A 10 -13.07 33.67 -6.78
C THR A 10 -12.09 32.54 -6.42
N SER A 11 -11.35 32.65 -5.31
CA SER A 11 -10.38 31.64 -4.88
C SER A 11 -11.04 30.28 -4.61
N GLY A 12 -10.54 29.24 -5.28
CA GLY A 12 -11.05 27.87 -5.18
C GLY A 12 -12.21 27.53 -6.13
N TYR A 13 -12.66 28.47 -6.97
CA TYR A 13 -13.58 28.17 -8.09
C TYR A 13 -12.81 27.57 -9.27
N LYS A 14 -13.48 26.72 -10.08
CA LYS A 14 -12.87 26.07 -11.26
C LYS A 14 -12.36 27.07 -12.31
N SER A 15 -12.91 28.28 -12.35
CA SER A 15 -12.53 29.36 -13.26
C SER A 15 -11.27 30.13 -12.82
N ASN A 16 -10.83 29.98 -11.57
CA ASN A 16 -9.62 30.63 -11.08
C ASN A 16 -8.45 29.62 -11.05
N ILE A 17 -7.42 29.90 -11.86
CA ILE A 17 -6.23 29.05 -12.02
C ILE A 17 -5.23 29.25 -10.85
N GLU A 18 -5.32 30.38 -10.15
CA GLU A 18 -4.42 30.76 -9.06
C GLU A 18 -4.64 29.89 -7.81
N LYS A 19 -3.57 29.21 -7.37
CA LYS A 19 -3.58 28.40 -6.14
C LYS A 19 -3.12 29.26 -4.96
N VAL A 20 -4.07 29.57 -4.08
CA VAL A 20 -3.83 30.30 -2.82
C VAL A 20 -3.93 29.40 -1.60
N HIS A 21 -3.21 29.70 -0.53
CA HIS A 21 -3.39 29.03 0.76
C HIS A 21 -4.76 29.36 1.37
N GLN A 22 -5.34 28.35 2.04
CA GLN A 22 -6.67 28.40 2.65
C GLN A 22 -6.59 28.02 4.13
N PHE A 23 -7.17 28.88 4.97
CA PHE A 23 -7.25 28.72 6.42
C PHE A 23 -8.67 28.30 6.80
N GLY A 24 -8.81 27.26 7.61
CA GLY A 24 -10.11 26.82 8.13
C GLY A 24 -10.62 27.73 9.25
N ALA A 25 -11.92 27.71 9.51
CA ALA A 25 -12.53 28.43 10.63
C ALA A 25 -11.88 28.03 11.98
N PRO A 26 -11.67 28.99 12.91
CA PRO A 26 -11.16 28.70 14.25
C PRO A 26 -12.02 27.68 15.01
N LYS A 27 -11.35 26.82 15.79
CA LYS A 27 -11.99 25.92 16.77
C LYS A 27 -12.29 26.62 18.09
N ASP A 28 -11.53 27.65 18.45
CA ASP A 28 -11.84 28.49 19.61
C ASP A 28 -13.13 29.29 19.37
N SER A 29 -14.07 29.16 20.30
CA SER A 29 -15.38 29.80 20.25
C SER A 29 -15.29 31.33 20.24
N LYS A 30 -14.33 31.91 20.97
CA LYS A 30 -14.14 33.38 21.01
C LYS A 30 -13.66 33.89 19.65
N LEU A 31 -12.52 33.39 19.15
CA LEU A 31 -11.97 33.82 17.87
C LEU A 31 -12.91 33.51 16.69
N ARG A 32 -13.67 32.41 16.74
CA ARG A 32 -14.70 32.07 15.73
C ARG A 32 -15.84 33.09 15.70
N SER A 33 -16.28 33.55 16.87
CA SER A 33 -17.31 34.60 16.99
C SER A 33 -16.80 35.94 16.44
N GLU A 34 -15.51 36.23 16.57
CA GLU A 34 -14.90 37.40 15.94
C GLU A 34 -14.82 37.27 14.41
N TRP A 35 -14.42 36.12 13.88
CA TRP A 35 -14.47 35.86 12.43
C TRP A 35 -15.89 36.02 11.87
N GLN A 36 -16.90 35.54 12.59
CA GLN A 36 -18.32 35.66 12.23
C GLN A 36 -18.80 37.11 12.19
N ARG A 37 -18.29 37.95 13.10
CA ARG A 37 -18.62 39.37 13.18
C ARG A 37 -17.89 40.21 12.13
N CYS A 38 -16.68 39.82 11.74
CA CYS A 38 -15.86 40.58 10.80
C CYS A 38 -16.12 40.26 9.32
N ILE A 39 -16.59 39.06 8.99
CA ILE A 39 -16.98 38.72 7.62
C ILE A 39 -18.30 39.44 7.29
N PRO A 40 -18.39 40.24 6.20
CA PRO A 40 -19.56 41.06 5.88
C PRO A 40 -20.68 40.22 5.24
N ARG A 41 -21.22 39.26 5.99
CA ARG A 41 -22.23 38.30 5.52
C ARG A 41 -23.19 37.89 6.65
N LYS A 42 -24.34 38.57 6.75
CA LYS A 42 -25.34 38.34 7.81
C LYS A 42 -26.14 37.03 7.65
N ASP A 43 -26.21 36.53 6.41
CA ASP A 43 -26.93 35.33 5.97
C ASP A 43 -26.20 34.00 6.20
N PHE A 44 -24.97 34.01 6.74
CA PHE A 44 -24.11 32.82 6.78
C PHE A 44 -23.48 32.59 8.16
N ILE A 45 -23.62 31.37 8.67
CA ILE A 45 -23.01 30.92 9.93
C ILE A 45 -21.75 30.07 9.64
N LEU A 46 -20.62 30.43 10.27
CA LEU A 46 -19.34 29.72 10.19
C LEU A 46 -19.43 28.28 10.73
N LYS A 47 -19.34 27.32 9.82
CA LYS A 47 -19.21 25.87 10.09
C LYS A 47 -17.74 25.44 10.03
N ASP A 48 -17.40 24.29 10.62
CA ASP A 48 -16.01 23.79 10.71
C ASP A 48 -15.33 23.56 9.35
N ASN A 49 -16.14 23.31 8.32
CA ASN A 49 -15.72 23.14 6.93
C ASN A 49 -15.71 24.45 6.12
N SER A 50 -15.73 25.60 6.79
CA SER A 50 -15.64 26.93 6.17
C SER A 50 -14.18 27.36 6.06
N TYR A 51 -13.80 27.94 4.92
CA TYR A 51 -12.42 28.33 4.63
C TYR A 51 -12.31 29.75 4.08
N VAL A 52 -11.27 30.46 4.51
CA VAL A 52 -10.90 31.80 4.06
C VAL A 52 -9.50 31.72 3.43
N CYS A 53 -9.31 32.28 2.23
CA CYS A 53 -7.99 32.30 1.60
C CYS A 53 -7.10 33.45 2.09
N GLU A 54 -5.78 33.29 1.91
CA GLU A 54 -4.76 34.23 2.37
C GLU A 54 -4.94 35.69 1.94
N LYS A 55 -5.59 35.95 0.80
CA LYS A 55 -5.90 37.30 0.30
C LYS A 55 -6.76 38.17 1.24
N HIS A 56 -7.33 37.58 2.28
CA HIS A 56 -8.21 38.26 3.25
C HIS A 56 -7.52 38.58 4.60
N PHE A 57 -6.25 38.23 4.72
CA PHE A 57 -5.39 38.50 5.86
C PHE A 57 -4.20 39.35 5.40
N LYS A 58 -3.55 40.06 6.32
CA LYS A 58 -2.31 40.78 6.01
C LYS A 58 -1.14 39.79 5.93
N GLU A 59 -0.14 40.11 5.12
CA GLU A 59 1.07 39.27 5.04
C GLU A 59 1.82 39.16 6.39
N GLU A 60 1.75 40.19 7.23
CA GLU A 60 2.36 40.21 8.57
C GLU A 60 1.72 39.23 9.56
N ASP A 61 0.48 38.80 9.31
CA ASP A 61 -0.27 37.88 10.17
C ASP A 61 -0.10 36.41 9.76
N ILE A 62 0.53 36.14 8.61
CA ILE A 62 0.73 34.81 8.05
C ILE A 62 2.13 34.28 8.38
N ILE A 63 2.19 33.23 9.19
CA ILE A 63 3.40 32.51 9.54
C ILE A 63 3.73 31.52 8.40
N LYS A 64 4.63 31.96 7.51
CA LYS A 64 5.12 31.18 6.35
C LYS A 64 6.34 30.30 6.68
N TYR A 65 7.06 30.60 7.76
CA TYR A 65 8.29 29.92 8.18
C TYR A 65 8.28 29.60 9.68
N TRP A 66 8.94 28.52 10.07
CA TRP A 66 9.40 28.26 11.43
C TRP A 66 10.82 28.81 11.57
N GLU A 67 11.10 29.51 12.68
CA GLU A 67 12.40 30.11 12.94
C GLU A 67 12.90 29.67 14.32
N SER A 68 14.15 29.21 14.39
CA SER A 68 14.85 28.89 15.63
C SER A 68 16.32 29.27 15.48
N GLY A 69 16.76 30.26 16.25
CA GLY A 69 18.05 30.92 16.04
C GLY A 69 18.19 31.46 14.62
N SER A 70 19.25 31.06 13.92
CA SER A 70 19.58 31.46 12.55
C SER A 70 18.96 30.59 11.45
N VAL A 71 18.19 29.53 11.80
CA VAL A 71 17.58 28.61 10.83
C VAL A 71 16.13 28.99 10.53
N LYS A 72 15.76 29.05 9.25
CA LYS A 72 14.39 29.32 8.77
C LYS A 72 13.89 28.18 7.87
N VAL A 73 12.84 27.47 8.29
CA VAL A 73 12.24 26.35 7.54
C VAL A 73 10.84 26.73 7.07
N PRO A 74 10.51 26.65 5.76
CA PRO A 74 9.16 26.98 5.27
C PRO A 74 8.13 25.94 5.72
N TYR A 75 6.95 26.40 6.14
CA TYR A 75 5.84 25.51 6.45
C TYR A 75 5.15 25.00 5.18
N THR A 76 4.89 23.68 5.11
CA THR A 76 4.08 23.05 4.05
C THR A 76 2.60 23.44 4.10
N LYS A 77 2.12 23.89 5.25
CA LYS A 77 0.84 24.59 5.44
C LYS A 77 1.09 25.83 6.27
N TRP A 78 0.93 27.00 5.68
CA TRP A 78 1.07 28.28 6.39
C TRP A 78 0.05 28.35 7.54
N LYS A 79 0.41 29.06 8.61
CA LYS A 79 -0.45 29.29 9.78
C LYS A 79 -0.75 30.78 9.92
N LEU A 80 -1.81 31.12 10.66
CA LEU A 80 -2.04 32.49 11.10
C LEU A 80 -1.46 32.67 12.51
N LYS A 81 -1.08 33.90 12.88
CA LYS A 81 -0.79 34.25 14.27
C LYS A 81 -2.05 34.08 15.14
N GLU A 82 -1.87 33.78 16.42
CA GLU A 82 -2.99 33.69 17.36
C GLU A 82 -3.74 35.03 17.44
N GLY A 83 -5.07 34.97 17.53
CA GLY A 83 -5.94 36.16 17.50
C GLY A 83 -6.15 36.81 16.12
N THR A 84 -5.58 36.28 15.03
CA THR A 84 -5.77 36.87 13.69
C THR A 84 -7.21 36.76 13.19
N ILE A 85 -7.76 37.85 12.65
CA ILE A 85 -9.09 37.94 12.06
C ILE A 85 -9.05 38.38 10.57
N PRO A 86 -9.98 37.93 9.71
CA PRO A 86 -10.07 38.42 8.33
C PRO A 86 -10.41 39.91 8.34
N SER A 87 -9.67 40.72 7.57
CA SER A 87 -9.77 42.19 7.58
C SER A 87 -9.75 42.84 6.20
N ILE A 88 -9.47 42.07 5.14
CA ILE A 88 -9.43 42.54 3.76
C ILE A 88 -10.55 41.85 2.98
N PHE A 89 -11.50 42.61 2.44
CA PHE A 89 -12.70 42.10 1.77
C PHE A 89 -12.87 42.74 0.38
N PRO A 90 -13.30 41.98 -0.65
CA PRO A 90 -13.60 42.54 -1.96
C PRO A 90 -14.83 43.45 -1.87
N GLY A 91 -14.70 44.70 -2.33
CA GLY A 91 -15.78 45.69 -2.31
C GLY A 91 -15.30 47.08 -1.89
N PRO A 92 -16.23 47.98 -1.50
CA PRO A 92 -15.91 49.32 -1.04
C PRO A 92 -14.93 49.34 0.15
N SER A 93 -14.08 50.36 0.21
CA SER A 93 -12.99 50.48 1.19
C SER A 93 -13.44 50.42 2.65
N TYR A 94 -14.67 50.84 2.97
CA TYR A 94 -15.24 50.78 4.31
C TYR A 94 -15.53 49.35 4.81
N LEU A 95 -15.62 48.34 3.92
CA LEU A 95 -15.74 46.94 4.33
C LEU A 95 -14.42 46.38 4.86
N SER A 96 -13.28 46.87 4.32
CA SER A 96 -11.95 46.46 4.74
C SER A 96 -11.45 47.34 5.88
N ASN A 97 -11.73 46.93 7.13
CA ASN A 97 -11.39 47.67 8.35
C ASN A 97 -9.87 47.68 8.62
N LEU A 98 -9.13 48.49 7.85
CA LEU A 98 -7.75 48.87 8.12
C LEU A 98 -7.69 49.76 9.37
N LYS A 99 -7.66 49.12 10.56
CA LYS A 99 -7.22 49.80 11.79
C LYS A 99 -5.81 50.34 11.55
N LYS A 100 -5.71 51.65 11.30
CA LYS A 100 -4.44 52.39 11.37
C LYS A 100 -3.86 52.11 12.76
N HIS A 101 -2.66 51.54 12.84
CA HIS A 101 -1.98 51.44 14.12
C HIS A 101 -1.85 52.87 14.68
N ARG A 102 -2.44 53.09 15.87
CA ARG A 102 -2.14 54.27 16.67
C ARG A 102 -0.61 54.30 16.81
N LYS A 103 0.03 55.41 16.44
CA LYS A 103 1.41 55.63 16.85
C LYS A 103 1.44 55.45 18.37
N LEU A 104 2.39 54.67 18.87
CA LEU A 104 2.68 54.63 20.31
C LEU A 104 2.86 56.08 20.80
N PRO A 105 2.45 56.41 22.03
CA PRO A 105 2.82 57.69 22.65
C PRO A 105 4.33 57.89 22.50
N ALA A 106 4.74 59.03 21.96
CA ALA A 106 6.15 59.33 21.83
C ALA A 106 6.76 59.35 23.24
N VAL A 107 7.78 58.53 23.48
CA VAL A 107 8.57 58.58 24.70
C VAL A 107 9.14 59.99 24.82
N ARG A 108 8.70 60.73 25.84
CA ARG A 108 9.32 62.00 26.21
C ARG A 108 10.65 61.69 26.89
N HIS A 109 11.74 61.74 26.13
CA HIS A 109 13.02 62.17 26.68
C HIS A 109 13.51 63.39 25.92
N ALA A 110 14.08 64.32 26.68
CA ALA A 110 14.46 65.63 26.18
C ALA A 110 15.73 65.54 25.33
N ILE A 111 15.62 66.09 24.12
CA ILE A 111 16.58 66.97 23.47
C ILE A 111 18.03 66.85 23.99
N THR A 112 18.87 66.13 23.24
CA THR A 112 20.18 66.68 22.87
C THR A 112 20.15 67.06 21.38
N PRO A 113 20.91 68.08 20.93
CA PRO A 113 20.49 68.88 19.78
C PRO A 113 20.77 68.25 18.41
N LYS A 114 19.98 68.69 17.42
CA LYS A 114 20.21 68.38 16.00
C LYS A 114 21.45 69.08 15.45
N SER A 115 22.04 68.43 14.45
CA SER A 115 22.85 69.00 13.38
C SER A 115 22.63 70.49 13.08
N LYS A 116 23.73 71.23 12.93
CA LYS A 116 23.84 72.29 11.92
C LYS A 116 25.18 72.21 11.19
N PHE A 117 25.12 72.30 9.87
CA PHE A 117 26.23 72.77 9.04
C PHE A 117 25.64 73.86 8.14
N SER A 118 26.08 75.09 8.38
CA SER A 118 25.91 76.31 7.57
C SER A 118 26.74 77.37 8.30
N ASN A 119 27.95 77.67 7.81
CA ASN A 119 28.24 78.87 6.99
C ASN A 119 28.03 80.14 7.82
N GLU A 120 29.02 81.01 8.09
CA GLU A 120 30.13 81.50 7.26
C GLU A 120 31.19 82.23 8.12
N ASN A 121 32.39 82.45 7.53
CA ASN A 121 33.35 83.57 7.68
C ASN A 121 33.67 84.15 9.08
N SER A 122 34.95 84.09 9.50
CA SER A 122 35.91 85.23 9.57
C SER A 122 35.73 86.11 10.84
N GLU A 123 36.75 86.55 11.55
CA GLU A 123 38.21 86.50 11.34
C GLU A 123 38.94 86.69 12.68
N ASP A 124 40.26 86.51 12.66
CA ASP A 124 41.24 87.24 13.46
C ASP A 124 41.56 87.01 14.96
N CYS A 125 42.85 87.34 15.20
CA CYS A 125 43.57 87.63 16.44
C CYS A 125 43.89 86.46 17.41
N ILE A 126 45.14 85.97 17.46
CA ILE A 126 46.34 86.61 18.06
C ILE A 126 46.16 86.67 19.60
N ASN A 127 46.95 85.98 20.44
CA ASN A 127 48.42 86.05 20.48
C ASN A 127 49.09 84.94 21.34
N ASN A 128 50.32 84.57 20.95
CA ASN A 128 51.50 84.30 21.80
C ASN A 128 51.56 83.25 22.95
N CYS A 129 52.83 82.89 23.21
CA CYS A 129 53.40 82.30 24.43
C CYS A 129 53.08 80.82 24.71
N SER A 130 54.04 79.95 25.01
CA SER A 130 55.51 80.13 25.03
C SER A 130 56.24 78.81 24.80
N ILE A 131 57.47 78.93 24.31
CA ILE A 131 58.53 77.95 24.54
C ILE A 131 58.59 77.64 26.04
N LYS A 132 58.49 76.36 26.40
CA LYS A 132 59.08 75.87 27.65
C LYS A 132 60.26 74.97 27.29
N GLN A 133 61.44 75.55 27.42
CA GLN A 133 62.65 74.78 27.65
C GLN A 133 62.47 74.05 28.99
N GLU A 134 62.62 72.73 29.01
CA GLU A 134 63.09 72.06 30.20
C GLU A 134 64.60 71.87 30.05
N SER A 135 65.31 72.85 30.61
CA SER A 135 66.76 72.85 30.75
C SER A 135 67.17 71.84 31.83
N TYR A 136 67.96 70.84 31.44
CA TYR A 136 68.87 70.18 32.36
C TYR A 136 70.30 70.57 31.99
N LEU A 137 70.95 71.31 32.88
CA LEU A 137 72.36 71.68 32.77
C LEU A 137 73.21 70.58 33.40
N ILE A 138 74.20 70.09 32.63
CA ILE A 138 75.49 69.55 33.09
C ILE A 138 75.33 68.18 33.82
N GLU A 139 76.07 67.13 33.47
CA GLU A 139 77.53 67.06 33.46
C GLU A 139 78.24 67.21 32.11
N ASP A 140 79.43 67.81 32.18
CA ASP A 140 80.29 68.07 31.03
C ASP A 140 80.70 66.80 30.27
N ASN A 141 80.84 66.98 28.96
CA ASN A 141 81.66 66.21 27.99
C ASN A 141 80.97 65.35 26.92
N LEU A 142 79.63 65.27 26.76
CA LEU A 142 79.11 64.45 25.64
C LEU A 142 79.58 64.98 24.27
N TYR A 143 79.44 66.29 24.01
CA TYR A 143 79.89 66.91 22.76
C TYR A 143 81.41 66.74 22.53
N ASN A 144 82.23 67.04 23.54
CA ASN A 144 83.70 66.91 23.45
C ASN A 144 84.17 65.46 23.31
N LYS A 145 83.55 64.49 24.00
CA LYS A 145 83.87 63.06 23.84
C LYS A 145 83.45 62.53 22.46
N LEU A 146 82.38 63.08 21.87
CA LEU A 146 81.95 62.77 20.49
C LEU A 146 82.82 63.45 19.40
N ALA A 147 83.79 64.29 19.77
CA ALA A 147 84.76 64.84 18.83
C ALA A 147 85.56 63.75 18.11
N ASN A 148 85.95 62.68 18.83
CA ASN A 148 86.74 61.56 18.31
C ASN A 148 85.94 60.26 18.13
N PHE A 149 84.63 60.28 18.34
CA PHE A 149 83.79 59.09 18.21
C PHE A 149 83.59 58.70 16.73
N GLN A 150 83.97 57.47 16.38
CA GLN A 150 83.74 56.85 15.07
C GLN A 150 82.81 55.65 15.24
N CYS A 151 81.84 55.50 14.34
CA CYS A 151 80.87 54.40 14.38
C CYS A 151 80.51 54.00 12.95
N SER A 152 81.02 52.87 12.44
CA SER A 152 80.58 52.34 11.15
C SER A 152 79.17 51.74 11.29
N PRO A 153 78.21 51.98 10.36
CA PRO A 153 78.35 52.58 9.02
C PRO A 153 78.13 54.11 8.94
N TRP A 154 78.12 54.82 10.06
CA TRP A 154 77.86 56.27 10.12
C TRP A 154 79.10 57.10 9.78
N VAL A 155 78.99 57.96 8.78
CA VAL A 155 80.03 58.91 8.39
C VAL A 155 79.85 60.20 9.18
N LYS A 156 80.88 60.64 9.89
CA LYS A 156 80.92 61.97 10.52
C LYS A 156 81.31 63.02 9.48
N LEU A 157 80.50 64.07 9.33
CA LEU A 157 80.80 65.18 8.42
C LEU A 157 81.68 66.25 9.11
N PRO A 158 82.61 66.91 8.38
CA PRO A 158 83.43 67.98 8.92
C PRO A 158 82.60 69.24 9.23
N MET A 159 82.99 69.94 10.31
CA MET A 159 82.32 71.16 10.77
C MET A 159 82.55 72.32 9.79
N THR A 160 81.49 73.05 9.45
CA THR A 160 81.55 74.28 8.63
C THR A 160 81.52 75.50 9.55
N VAL A 161 82.20 76.58 9.15
CA VAL A 161 82.57 77.70 10.05
C VAL A 161 81.35 78.38 10.74
N GLU A 162 80.19 78.36 10.10
CA GLU A 162 78.96 79.00 10.61
C GLU A 162 78.05 78.04 11.42
N ASN A 163 78.31 76.73 11.43
CA ASN A 163 77.41 75.75 12.04
C ASN A 163 78.20 74.73 12.89
N THR A 164 78.12 74.90 14.21
CA THR A 164 79.07 74.27 15.16
C THR A 164 78.53 73.00 15.83
N ASP A 165 77.81 72.19 15.07
CA ASP A 165 77.18 70.96 15.55
C ASP A 165 77.84 69.72 14.91
N ILE A 166 77.94 68.61 15.64
CA ILE A 166 78.50 67.35 15.14
C ILE A 166 77.39 66.59 14.40
N CYS A 167 77.59 66.31 13.11
CA CYS A 167 76.65 65.57 12.28
C CYS A 167 77.19 64.20 11.86
N PHE A 168 76.45 63.13 12.20
CA PHE A 168 76.67 61.76 11.72
C PHE A 168 75.59 61.41 10.69
N VAL A 169 75.97 60.78 9.58
CA VAL A 169 75.03 60.44 8.49
C VAL A 169 75.25 59.03 7.95
N ILE A 170 74.16 58.38 7.55
CA ILE A 170 74.19 57.21 6.64
C ILE A 170 73.73 57.68 5.27
N PHE A 171 74.54 57.39 4.25
CA PHE A 171 74.18 57.60 2.85
C PHE A 171 73.56 56.33 2.25
N ILE A 172 72.58 56.52 1.35
CA ILE A 172 72.17 55.50 0.39
C ILE A 172 72.65 55.89 -1.00
N ALA A 173 73.25 54.92 -1.69
CA ALA A 173 73.57 54.99 -3.10
C ALA A 173 72.68 53.99 -3.87
N ASN A 174 72.15 54.44 -5.01
CA ASN A 174 71.59 53.56 -6.05
C ASN A 174 72.48 53.68 -7.29
N SER A 175 72.55 52.63 -8.10
CA SER A 175 73.55 52.42 -9.17
C SER A 175 73.63 53.49 -10.27
N ASN A 176 72.78 54.52 -10.28
CA ASN A 176 72.76 55.62 -11.25
C ASN A 176 72.37 56.98 -10.62
N SER A 177 72.66 57.22 -9.33
CA SER A 177 72.32 58.51 -8.68
C SER A 177 73.30 58.93 -7.59
N VAL A 178 73.51 60.25 -7.44
CA VAL A 178 74.28 60.89 -6.36
C VAL A 178 73.84 60.34 -4.99
N PRO A 179 74.77 59.96 -4.08
CA PRO A 179 74.42 59.42 -2.78
C PRO A 179 73.64 60.43 -1.94
N THR A 180 72.49 60.00 -1.40
CA THR A 180 71.61 60.83 -0.58
C THR A 180 71.65 60.41 0.88
N VAL A 181 71.64 61.37 1.82
CA VAL A 181 71.54 61.10 3.26
C VAL A 181 70.20 60.43 3.58
N GLU A 182 70.21 59.16 3.98
CA GLU A 182 69.04 58.42 4.41
C GLU A 182 68.71 58.71 5.88
N ARG A 183 69.73 58.69 6.75
CA ARG A 183 69.61 59.01 8.18
C ARG A 183 70.67 60.03 8.58
N SER A 184 70.32 60.93 9.47
CA SER A 184 71.23 61.94 10.04
C SER A 184 70.96 62.12 11.53
N ILE A 185 72.03 62.26 12.31
CA ILE A 185 72.01 62.55 13.73
C ILE A 185 72.85 63.81 13.94
N GLN A 186 72.26 64.85 14.54
CA GLN A 186 72.92 66.12 14.82
C GLN A 186 73.02 66.31 16.33
N VAL A 187 74.22 66.62 16.81
CA VAL A 187 74.53 66.88 18.23
C VAL A 187 75.02 68.31 18.37
N ASN A 188 74.27 69.14 19.11
CA ASN A 188 74.64 70.53 19.30
C ASN A 188 75.68 70.74 20.42
N LYS A 189 76.27 71.94 20.48
CA LYS A 189 77.23 72.33 21.53
C LYS A 189 76.76 72.10 22.97
N GLN A 190 75.45 72.06 23.21
CA GLN A 190 74.84 71.84 24.53
C GLN A 190 74.62 70.34 24.82
N GLY A 191 75.09 69.44 23.94
CA GLY A 191 74.98 67.99 24.09
C GLY A 191 73.63 67.40 23.68
N GLN A 192 72.71 68.22 23.16
CA GLN A 192 71.39 67.74 22.74
C GLN A 192 71.48 67.02 21.40
N VAL A 193 70.86 65.85 21.31
CA VAL A 193 70.89 64.97 20.12
C VAL A 193 69.54 65.01 19.42
N SER A 194 69.55 65.29 18.12
CA SER A 194 68.37 65.22 17.25
C SER A 194 68.56 64.19 16.13
N TYR A 195 67.47 63.51 15.77
CA TYR A 195 67.46 62.39 14.84
C TYR A 195 66.54 62.68 13.66
N ALA A 196 67.02 62.45 12.44
CA ALA A 196 66.30 62.72 11.21
C ALA A 196 66.48 61.63 10.14
N VAL A 197 65.46 61.48 9.29
CA VAL A 197 65.44 60.58 8.13
C VAL A 197 65.08 61.38 6.88
N ASN A 198 65.86 61.23 5.81
CA ASN A 198 65.71 61.96 4.54
C ASN A 198 65.52 63.49 4.76
N GLY A 199 66.25 64.08 5.70
CA GLY A 199 66.20 65.51 6.03
C GLY A 199 65.00 65.98 6.85
N LYS A 200 64.18 65.08 7.43
CA LYS A 200 63.12 65.46 8.39
C LYS A 200 63.37 64.88 9.77
N LEU A 201 63.23 65.72 10.80
CA LEU A 201 63.28 65.33 12.21
C LEU A 201 62.16 64.33 12.55
N ILE A 202 62.46 63.40 13.46
CA ILE A 202 61.54 62.38 13.97
C ILE A 202 61.45 62.50 15.49
N ASP A 203 60.25 62.28 16.04
CA ASP A 203 60.07 62.11 17.48
C ASP A 203 60.64 60.75 17.93
N ILE A 204 61.68 60.81 18.75
CA ILE A 204 62.39 59.65 19.30
C ILE A 204 61.60 58.92 20.39
N THR A 205 60.67 59.61 21.07
CA THR A 205 59.89 59.04 22.18
C THR A 205 58.91 57.98 21.68
N GLU A 206 58.25 58.22 20.54
CA GLU A 206 57.37 57.23 19.86
C GLU A 206 58.10 55.94 19.44
N HIS A 207 59.44 55.96 19.41
CA HIS A 207 60.29 54.87 18.94
C HIS A 207 61.12 54.19 20.05
N GLY A 208 60.90 54.54 21.34
CA GLY A 208 61.58 53.91 22.48
C GLY A 208 63.06 54.27 22.61
N ILE A 209 63.45 55.45 22.12
CA ILE A 209 64.78 56.02 22.22
C ILE A 209 64.73 57.14 23.28
N GLU A 210 65.48 56.98 24.36
CA GLU A 210 65.58 57.95 25.45
C GLU A 210 66.73 58.93 25.19
N VAL A 211 66.74 60.09 25.86
CA VAL A 211 67.81 61.09 25.71
C VAL A 211 69.13 60.51 26.23
N ALA A 212 70.16 60.44 25.37
CA ALA A 212 71.46 59.89 25.73
C ALA A 212 72.17 60.76 26.78
N LYS A 213 72.59 60.16 27.91
CA LYS A 213 73.31 60.86 28.99
C LYS A 213 74.81 60.57 28.95
N ASN A 214 75.22 59.44 28.38
CA ASN A 214 76.62 59.06 28.18
C ASN A 214 76.87 58.51 26.74
N ILE A 215 78.13 58.17 26.41
CA ILE A 215 78.53 57.65 25.09
C ILE A 215 77.89 56.27 24.80
N GLU A 216 77.72 55.45 25.82
CA GLU A 216 77.18 54.10 25.68
C GLU A 216 75.66 54.13 25.41
N ASP A 217 74.93 55.04 26.08
CA ASP A 217 73.54 55.38 25.73
C ASP A 217 73.45 55.87 24.28
N PHE A 218 74.36 56.76 23.86
CA PHE A 218 74.40 57.29 22.49
C PHE A 218 74.66 56.18 21.46
N SER A 219 75.59 55.26 21.73
CA SER A 219 75.88 54.09 20.91
C SER A 219 74.69 53.13 20.82
N ASN A 220 74.02 52.86 21.94
CA ASN A 220 72.81 52.04 21.99
C ASN A 220 71.63 52.71 21.26
N ASN A 221 71.48 54.03 21.37
CA ASN A 221 70.48 54.80 20.65
C ASN A 221 70.74 54.86 19.15
N ILE A 222 72.00 54.93 18.71
CA ILE A 222 72.38 54.78 17.29
C ILE A 222 71.91 53.42 16.76
N LYS A 223 72.22 52.32 17.46
CA LYS A 223 71.79 50.96 17.06
C LYS A 223 70.27 50.83 17.03
N LYS A 224 69.56 51.38 18.02
CA LYS A 224 68.08 51.46 18.01
C LYS A 224 67.58 52.22 16.78
N PHE A 225 68.12 53.40 16.49
CA PHE A 225 67.70 54.24 15.37
C PHE A 225 67.98 53.62 13.99
N GLU A 226 69.11 52.91 13.85
CA GLU A 226 69.45 52.14 12.66
C GLU A 226 68.43 51.00 12.42
N SER A 227 68.00 50.32 13.49
CA SER A 227 66.99 49.25 13.42
C SER A 227 65.57 49.72 13.05
N ILE A 228 65.27 51.02 13.11
CA ILE A 228 63.96 51.55 12.73
C ILE A 228 63.70 51.32 11.23
N ARG A 229 62.58 50.66 10.94
CA ARG A 229 62.14 50.37 9.57
C ARG A 229 61.58 51.63 8.90
N LEU A 230 62.13 51.96 7.73
CA LEU A 230 61.72 53.12 6.95
C LEU A 230 60.69 52.77 5.87
N CYS A 231 59.72 53.64 5.66
CA CYS A 231 58.71 53.56 4.61
C CYS A 231 59.20 54.25 3.32
N TYR A 232 59.72 53.45 2.38
CA TYR A 232 60.12 53.94 1.05
C TYR A 232 58.94 54.22 0.10
N GLY A 233 57.70 53.96 0.50
CA GLY A 233 56.51 54.20 -0.30
C GLY A 233 55.98 52.95 -1.03
N SER A 234 54.83 53.12 -1.69
CA SER A 234 54.11 52.11 -2.47
C SER A 234 53.02 52.83 -3.27
N PRO A 235 52.72 52.46 -4.54
CA PRO A 235 53.31 51.38 -5.34
C PRO A 235 54.60 51.79 -6.08
N ILE A 236 55.17 50.91 -6.91
CA ILE A 236 56.32 51.22 -7.79
C ILE A 236 55.92 52.33 -8.78
N ALA A 237 56.77 53.35 -8.96
CA ALA A 237 56.44 54.54 -9.76
C ALA A 237 56.17 54.22 -11.24
N ASN A 238 56.89 53.26 -11.82
CA ASN A 238 56.73 52.89 -13.24
C ASN A 238 55.35 52.30 -13.57
N ILE A 239 54.61 51.80 -12.58
CA ILE A 239 53.23 51.28 -12.78
C ILE A 239 52.24 52.43 -13.02
N PHE A 240 52.54 53.63 -12.50
CA PHE A 240 51.68 54.81 -12.58
C PHE A 240 52.51 56.02 -13.05
N PRO A 241 52.96 56.06 -14.32
CA PRO A 241 53.91 57.06 -14.80
C PRO A 241 53.40 58.51 -14.66
N ASN A 242 52.08 58.72 -14.78
CA ASN A 242 51.43 60.03 -14.70
C ASN A 242 50.73 60.25 -13.35
N PHE A 243 51.50 60.27 -12.25
CA PHE A 243 50.99 60.51 -10.90
C PHE A 243 50.88 62.01 -10.55
N PRO A 244 49.93 62.43 -9.66
CA PRO A 244 49.82 63.83 -9.25
C PRO A 244 50.95 64.22 -8.29
N LYS A 245 51.80 65.17 -8.70
CA LYS A 245 52.94 65.65 -7.90
C LYS A 245 52.53 66.25 -6.55
N ASP A 246 51.29 66.69 -6.40
CA ASP A 246 50.74 67.28 -5.17
C ASP A 246 50.36 66.22 -4.13
N LEU A 247 50.07 64.99 -4.57
CA LEU A 247 49.64 63.89 -3.71
C LEU A 247 50.82 63.00 -3.30
N CYS A 248 51.74 62.73 -4.23
CA CYS A 248 52.87 61.84 -4.00
C CYS A 248 54.11 62.24 -4.81
N THR A 249 55.28 61.89 -4.28
CA THR A 249 56.60 62.05 -4.90
C THR A 249 57.24 60.68 -5.14
N LYS A 250 58.25 60.61 -6.02
CA LYS A 250 59.05 59.40 -6.20
C LYS A 250 60.13 59.34 -5.11
N SER A 251 60.21 58.22 -4.38
CA SER A 251 61.24 57.99 -3.37
C SER A 251 62.57 57.59 -4.01
N THR A 252 63.64 57.66 -3.22
CA THR A 252 64.99 57.25 -3.62
C THR A 252 65.03 55.83 -4.19
N LYS A 253 64.29 54.88 -3.58
CA LYS A 253 64.18 53.48 -4.05
C LYS A 253 63.15 53.26 -5.19
N GLY A 254 62.64 54.32 -5.83
CA GLY A 254 61.81 54.22 -7.04
C GLY A 254 60.31 53.94 -6.84
N PHE A 255 59.82 53.98 -5.60
CA PHE A 255 58.40 53.84 -5.27
C PHE A 255 57.71 55.22 -5.16
N LEU A 256 56.39 55.26 -5.15
CA LEU A 256 55.62 56.47 -4.88
C LEU A 256 55.35 56.62 -3.38
N GLN A 257 55.73 57.75 -2.82
CA GLN A 257 55.58 58.08 -1.42
C GLN A 257 54.56 59.22 -1.29
N HIS A 258 53.54 59.05 -0.44
CA HIS A 258 52.54 60.09 -0.18
C HIS A 258 53.21 61.34 0.41
N ARG A 259 52.79 62.56 0.07
CA ARG A 259 53.41 63.79 0.62
C ARG A 259 53.37 63.86 2.15
N GLN A 260 52.29 63.36 2.76
CA GLN A 260 52.16 63.14 4.21
C GLN A 260 52.52 61.68 4.57
N CYS A 261 53.68 61.20 4.15
CA CYS A 261 54.21 59.90 4.58
C CYS A 261 54.76 60.01 6.02
N LEU A 262 54.51 59.00 6.85
CA LEU A 262 55.00 58.96 8.24
C LEU A 262 56.51 58.67 8.34
N LEU A 263 57.18 58.39 7.22
CA LEU A 263 58.60 58.04 7.07
C LEU A 263 59.07 56.77 7.80
N THR A 264 58.68 56.52 9.04
CA THR A 264 58.96 55.29 9.78
C THR A 264 57.77 54.31 9.72
N ILE A 265 58.00 53.09 10.20
CA ILE A 265 57.00 52.03 10.37
C ILE A 265 57.13 51.51 11.79
N GLN A 266 56.05 51.55 12.57
CA GLN A 266 56.03 51.02 13.93
C GLN A 266 56.36 49.52 13.94
N ASN A 267 57.26 49.11 14.83
CA ASN A 267 57.92 47.79 14.81
C ASN A 267 56.97 46.58 14.86
N CYS A 268 55.76 46.73 15.40
CA CYS A 268 54.77 45.66 15.49
C CYS A 268 54.06 45.33 14.17
N SER A 269 54.26 46.12 13.11
CA SER A 269 53.60 45.92 11.81
C SER A 269 54.38 44.96 10.89
N LYS A 270 53.66 44.06 10.21
CA LYS A 270 54.20 43.22 9.12
C LYS A 270 54.28 43.96 7.76
N ASP A 271 53.83 45.21 7.68
CA ASP A 271 53.86 46.00 6.44
C ASP A 271 55.24 46.61 6.17
N THR A 272 55.60 46.74 4.88
CA THR A 272 56.86 47.36 4.41
C THR A 272 56.73 48.85 4.06
N TYR A 273 55.57 49.46 4.32
CA TYR A 273 55.28 50.87 4.09
C TYR A 273 54.14 51.34 5.00
N CYS A 274 54.11 52.64 5.33
CA CYS A 274 53.13 53.22 6.24
C CYS A 274 51.70 53.23 5.66
N SER A 275 50.71 53.40 6.54
CA SER A 275 49.26 53.38 6.22
C SER A 275 48.86 54.35 5.10
N LYS A 276 49.43 55.56 5.07
CA LYS A 276 49.17 56.57 4.02
C LYS A 276 49.67 56.10 2.65
N CYS A 277 50.86 55.51 2.58
CA CYS A 277 51.40 54.93 1.34
C CYS A 277 50.68 53.64 0.93
N LYS A 278 50.24 52.82 1.89
CA LYS A 278 49.42 51.61 1.65
C LYS A 278 48.14 51.89 0.88
N LEU A 279 47.49 53.02 1.17
CA LEU A 279 46.27 53.46 0.49
C LEU A 279 46.52 54.06 -0.91
N LEU A 280 47.73 54.54 -1.19
CA LEU A 280 48.06 55.29 -2.41
C LEU A 280 47.76 54.48 -3.69
N LYS A 281 48.11 53.19 -3.71
CA LYS A 281 47.84 52.27 -4.85
C LYS A 281 46.35 52.22 -5.19
N ASN A 282 45.48 52.16 -4.19
CA ASN A 282 44.03 52.11 -4.39
C ASN A 282 43.46 53.45 -4.85
N VAL A 283 44.00 54.57 -4.36
CA VAL A 283 43.60 55.92 -4.77
C VAL A 283 43.99 56.18 -6.23
N LEU A 284 45.23 55.86 -6.63
CA LEU A 284 45.71 56.01 -8.01
C LEU A 284 44.93 55.13 -8.97
N ALA A 285 44.77 53.83 -8.68
CA ALA A 285 44.00 52.90 -9.51
C ALA A 285 42.51 53.30 -9.64
N CYS A 286 41.89 53.85 -8.58
CA CYS A 286 40.54 54.42 -8.68
C CYS A 286 40.50 55.66 -9.56
N ARG A 287 41.53 56.52 -9.55
CA ARG A 287 41.61 57.74 -10.36
C ARG A 287 41.80 57.41 -11.85
N GLU A 288 42.63 56.43 -12.18
CA GLU A 288 42.77 55.94 -13.56
C GLU A 288 41.49 55.28 -14.07
N LYS A 289 40.84 54.42 -13.27
CA LYS A 289 39.53 53.86 -13.64
C LYS A 289 38.47 54.95 -13.89
N ARG A 290 38.48 56.04 -13.11
CA ARG A 290 37.58 57.20 -13.35
C ARG A 290 37.92 57.97 -14.64
N LYS A 291 39.19 58.08 -15.01
CA LYS A 291 39.59 58.62 -16.33
C LYS A 291 39.15 57.71 -17.47
N ALA A 292 39.39 56.40 -17.37
CA ALA A 292 39.09 55.41 -18.40
C ALA A 292 37.58 55.21 -18.66
N ILE A 293 36.73 55.44 -17.66
CA ILE A 293 35.26 55.37 -17.78
C ILE A 293 34.66 56.63 -18.43
N GLY A 294 35.48 57.68 -18.63
CA GLY A 294 35.03 59.01 -19.01
C GLY A 294 34.35 59.74 -17.84
N SER A 295 34.47 61.07 -17.81
CA SER A 295 33.61 61.88 -16.96
C SER A 295 32.17 61.75 -17.47
N LYS A 296 31.33 61.01 -16.74
CA LYS A 296 29.89 61.04 -16.96
C LYS A 296 29.42 62.48 -16.78
N GLU A 297 29.04 63.12 -17.88
CA GLU A 297 28.32 64.38 -17.83
C GLU A 297 27.12 64.22 -16.91
N MET A 298 27.03 65.12 -15.94
CA MET A 298 25.94 65.10 -14.98
C MET A 298 24.72 65.74 -15.66
N LEU A 299 23.92 64.90 -16.34
CA LEU A 299 22.62 65.30 -16.89
C LEU A 299 21.85 66.13 -15.84
N GLU A 300 21.66 67.41 -16.13
CA GLU A 300 20.95 68.34 -15.25
C GLU A 300 19.45 68.08 -15.30
N VAL A 301 19.01 67.16 -14.44
CA VAL A 301 17.59 66.80 -14.35
C VAL A 301 16.85 67.79 -13.45
N SER A 302 15.76 68.36 -13.97
CA SER A 302 14.86 69.25 -13.23
C SER A 302 14.44 68.68 -11.85
N PRO A 303 14.25 69.52 -10.82
CA PRO A 303 13.94 69.06 -9.46
C PRO A 303 12.74 68.09 -9.40
N SER A 304 11.71 68.32 -10.22
CA SER A 304 10.51 67.50 -10.35
C SER A 304 10.76 66.07 -10.87
N LYS A 305 11.83 65.82 -11.63
CA LYS A 305 12.14 64.52 -12.23
C LYS A 305 13.20 63.72 -11.44
N LYS A 306 14.00 64.38 -10.59
CA LYS A 306 15.02 63.73 -9.72
C LYS A 306 14.46 62.56 -8.87
N PRO A 307 13.29 62.66 -8.19
CA PRO A 307 12.77 61.58 -7.35
C PRO A 307 12.50 60.29 -8.14
N ARG A 308 11.88 60.41 -9.33
CA ARG A 308 11.52 59.29 -10.20
C ARG A 308 12.76 58.54 -10.73
N ILE A 309 13.84 59.26 -11.03
CA ILE A 309 15.11 58.65 -11.44
C ILE A 309 15.81 57.95 -10.27
N ILE A 310 15.77 58.52 -9.06
CA ILE A 310 16.29 57.87 -7.85
C ILE A 310 15.51 56.57 -7.57
N GLU A 311 14.19 56.58 -7.73
CA GLU A 311 13.35 55.40 -7.58
C GLU A 311 13.65 54.33 -8.65
N MET A 312 13.81 54.73 -9.91
CA MET A 312 14.26 53.83 -11.00
C MET A 312 15.63 53.22 -10.71
N ARG A 313 16.60 54.00 -10.22
CA ARG A 313 17.92 53.50 -9.82
C ARG A 313 17.83 52.52 -8.65
N LYS A 314 17.00 52.79 -7.64
CA LYS A 314 16.71 51.85 -6.54
C LYS A 314 16.07 50.56 -7.06
N LYS A 315 15.11 50.64 -7.98
CA LYS A 315 14.49 49.47 -8.64
C LYS A 315 15.50 48.66 -9.46
N ALA A 316 16.33 49.30 -10.26
CA ALA A 316 17.39 48.65 -11.04
C ALA A 316 18.43 47.93 -10.15
N TYR A 317 18.87 48.58 -9.06
CA TYR A 317 19.79 47.97 -8.09
C TYR A 317 19.14 46.80 -7.35
N ALA A 318 17.87 46.91 -6.94
CA ALA A 318 17.12 45.81 -6.34
C ALA A 318 16.94 44.63 -7.31
N LEU A 319 16.72 44.88 -8.60
CA LEU A 319 16.64 43.85 -9.64
C LEU A 319 18.00 43.17 -9.87
N GLN A 320 19.10 43.93 -10.01
CA GLN A 320 20.44 43.34 -10.09
C GLN A 320 20.75 42.46 -8.86
N ARG A 321 20.46 42.94 -7.65
CA ARG A 321 20.68 42.17 -6.41
C ARG A 321 19.84 40.88 -6.38
N LYS A 322 18.58 40.92 -6.85
CA LYS A 322 17.75 39.71 -7.04
C LYS A 322 18.40 38.74 -8.03
N VAL A 323 18.83 39.22 -9.21
CA VAL A 323 19.50 38.37 -10.23
C VAL A 323 20.74 37.70 -9.67
N THR A 324 21.61 38.42 -8.94
CA THR A 324 22.82 37.84 -8.33
C THR A 324 22.49 36.77 -7.28
N ILE A 325 21.50 37.02 -6.41
CA ILE A 325 21.04 36.03 -5.41
C ILE A 325 20.45 34.80 -6.10
N THR A 326 19.64 34.97 -7.14
CA THR A 326 19.05 33.87 -7.90
C THR A 326 20.13 33.05 -8.63
N LYS A 327 21.13 33.70 -9.25
CA LYS A 327 22.26 33.00 -9.87
C LYS A 327 23.05 32.17 -8.87
N LYS A 328 23.35 32.71 -7.67
CA LYS A 328 24.01 31.93 -6.62
C LYS A 328 23.18 30.72 -6.22
N LYS A 329 21.87 30.91 -5.98
CA LYS A 329 20.96 29.82 -5.60
C LYS A 329 20.83 28.73 -6.67
N ILE A 330 20.97 29.08 -7.95
CA ILE A 330 21.02 28.09 -9.05
C ILE A 330 22.30 27.26 -8.96
N CYS A 331 23.45 27.89 -8.69
CA CYS A 331 24.71 27.18 -8.46
C CYS A 331 24.62 26.23 -7.26
N ASP A 332 24.16 26.73 -6.11
CA ASP A 332 24.00 25.93 -4.88
C ASP A 332 23.12 24.68 -5.13
N LEU A 333 22.02 24.82 -5.88
CA LEU A 333 21.11 23.72 -6.26
C LEU A 333 21.70 22.76 -7.30
N GLN A 334 22.55 23.24 -8.21
CA GLN A 334 23.27 22.40 -9.16
C GLN A 334 24.33 21.54 -8.47
N ASP A 335 25.01 22.10 -7.46
CA ASP A 335 25.97 21.38 -6.64
C ASP A 335 25.27 20.30 -5.80
N GLU A 336 24.14 20.60 -5.13
CA GLU A 336 23.32 19.62 -4.41
C GLU A 336 22.83 18.48 -5.34
N LEU A 337 22.35 18.81 -6.55
CA LEU A 337 21.92 17.81 -7.54
C LEU A 337 23.09 16.90 -7.94
N SER A 338 24.28 17.48 -8.19
CA SER A 338 25.47 16.71 -8.56
C SER A 338 25.93 15.74 -7.47
N LYS A 339 25.79 16.15 -6.20
CA LYS A 339 26.10 15.29 -5.05
C LYS A 339 25.10 14.15 -4.94
N SER A 340 23.80 14.44 -5.00
CA SER A 340 22.76 13.42 -4.96
C SER A 340 22.86 12.42 -6.13
N HIS A 341 23.30 12.85 -7.31
CA HIS A 341 23.60 11.96 -8.44
C HIS A 341 24.81 11.04 -8.19
N LYS A 342 25.86 11.51 -7.50
CA LYS A 342 26.99 10.66 -7.08
C LYS A 342 26.55 9.65 -6.02
N ASP A 343 25.85 10.10 -4.97
CA ASP A 343 25.31 9.24 -3.92
C ASP A 343 24.43 8.12 -4.53
N MET A 344 23.57 8.46 -5.51
CA MET A 344 22.73 7.48 -6.22
C MET A 344 23.51 6.50 -7.10
N ALA A 345 24.73 6.83 -7.55
CA ALA A 345 25.56 5.94 -8.36
C ALA A 345 26.29 4.88 -7.52
N GLU A 346 26.47 5.11 -6.22
CA GLU A 346 27.11 4.14 -5.30
C GLU A 346 26.16 3.01 -4.86
N TYR A 347 24.84 3.22 -4.93
CA TYR A 347 23.83 2.21 -4.55
C TYR A 347 23.63 1.11 -5.62
N ASN A 348 24.59 0.20 -5.70
CA ASN A 348 24.48 -1.01 -6.52
C ASN A 348 23.42 -2.00 -6.02
N GLU A 349 22.88 -2.81 -6.94
CA GLU A 349 21.85 -3.81 -6.61
C GLU A 349 22.34 -4.88 -5.62
N GLN A 350 23.65 -5.16 -5.60
CA GLN A 350 24.27 -6.05 -4.62
C GLN A 350 24.19 -5.47 -3.20
N PHE A 351 24.54 -4.19 -3.02
CA PHE A 351 24.44 -3.50 -1.73
C PHE A 351 23.00 -3.50 -1.16
N ILE A 352 21.99 -3.43 -2.03
CA ILE A 352 20.58 -3.58 -1.64
C ILE A 352 20.30 -5.00 -1.13
N LYS A 353 20.78 -6.05 -1.83
CA LYS A 353 20.64 -7.44 -1.38
C LYS A 353 21.35 -7.68 -0.04
N ASP A 354 22.56 -7.16 0.12
CA ASP A 354 23.35 -7.31 1.35
C ASP A 354 22.68 -6.61 2.54
N LYS A 355 22.12 -5.41 2.33
CA LYS A 355 21.28 -4.68 3.32
C LYS A 355 19.96 -5.39 3.66
N LEU A 356 19.50 -6.32 2.84
CA LEU A 356 18.27 -7.09 3.05
C LEU A 356 18.50 -8.42 3.78
N ASN A 357 19.74 -8.77 4.13
CA ASN A 357 20.02 -9.96 4.92
C ASN A 357 19.36 -9.90 6.31
N GLY A 358 18.79 -11.04 6.75
CA GLY A 358 17.99 -11.14 7.97
C GLY A 358 16.48 -10.83 7.83
N ILE A 359 16.03 -10.31 6.68
CA ILE A 359 14.61 -10.03 6.42
C ILE A 359 13.90 -11.24 5.79
N ASN A 360 12.59 -11.41 6.00
CA ASN A 360 11.80 -12.50 5.40
C ASN A 360 11.76 -12.37 3.86
N GLU A 361 11.94 -13.48 3.13
CA GLU A 361 11.87 -13.54 1.66
C GLU A 361 10.66 -12.84 1.03
N SER A 362 9.49 -12.89 1.69
CA SER A 362 8.28 -12.19 1.22
C SER A 362 8.43 -10.67 1.26
N GLN A 363 9.12 -10.15 2.29
CA GLN A 363 9.43 -8.73 2.46
C GLN A 363 10.57 -8.31 1.52
N LYS A 364 11.63 -9.13 1.37
CA LYS A 364 12.69 -8.92 0.37
C LYS A 364 12.09 -8.78 -1.04
N THR A 365 11.23 -9.72 -1.43
CA THR A 365 10.54 -9.71 -2.74
C THR A 365 9.74 -8.42 -2.94
N MET A 366 8.97 -7.99 -1.93
CA MET A 366 8.20 -6.74 -1.98
C MET A 366 9.11 -5.51 -2.18
N ILE A 367 10.21 -5.42 -1.43
CA ILE A 367 11.14 -4.28 -1.50
C ILE A 367 11.85 -4.23 -2.85
N MET A 368 12.34 -5.38 -3.34
CA MET A 368 12.95 -5.47 -4.67
C MET A 368 11.98 -5.09 -5.80
N GLU A 369 10.69 -5.43 -5.67
CA GLU A 369 9.66 -5.00 -6.61
C GLU A 369 9.32 -3.50 -6.50
N CYS A 370 9.49 -2.87 -5.33
CA CYS A 370 9.41 -1.41 -5.22
C CYS A 370 10.58 -0.73 -5.97
N PHE A 371 11.80 -1.25 -5.88
CA PHE A 371 12.94 -0.75 -6.67
C PHE A 371 12.81 -1.05 -8.17
N ALA A 372 12.31 -2.23 -8.56
CA ALA A 372 11.97 -2.53 -9.95
C ALA A 372 10.85 -1.62 -10.49
N ALA A 373 9.98 -1.08 -9.61
CA ALA A 373 8.96 -0.10 -9.98
C ALA A 373 9.56 1.22 -10.45
N SER A 374 10.47 1.78 -9.65
CA SER A 374 11.03 3.11 -9.88
C SER A 374 11.95 3.17 -11.09
N ARG A 375 12.60 2.05 -11.44
CA ARG A 375 13.45 1.94 -12.64
C ARG A 375 12.71 2.03 -13.98
N VAL A 376 11.38 1.81 -14.02
CA VAL A 376 10.63 1.72 -15.30
C VAL A 376 9.91 3.03 -15.63
N LYS A 377 10.31 3.70 -16.72
CA LYS A 377 9.72 4.97 -17.20
C LYS A 377 8.23 4.89 -17.57
N ASN A 378 7.73 3.72 -17.99
CA ASN A 378 6.33 3.50 -18.38
C ASN A 378 5.71 2.36 -17.56
N SER A 379 4.73 2.69 -16.72
CA SER A 379 4.04 1.72 -15.86
C SER A 379 3.34 0.57 -16.61
N LYS A 380 3.09 0.71 -17.93
CA LYS A 380 2.49 -0.33 -18.77
C LYS A 380 3.49 -1.37 -19.31
N SER A 381 4.78 -1.06 -19.39
CA SER A 381 5.81 -1.96 -19.97
C SER A 381 6.51 -2.84 -18.92
N ARG A 382 6.05 -2.78 -17.66
CA ARG A 382 6.66 -3.51 -16.55
C ARG A 382 6.31 -5.01 -16.59
N ARG A 383 7.33 -5.84 -16.39
CA ARG A 383 7.19 -7.25 -15.99
C ARG A 383 7.28 -7.37 -14.47
N TYR A 384 6.60 -8.37 -13.90
CA TYR A 384 6.62 -8.68 -12.47
C TYR A 384 7.28 -10.04 -12.27
N SER A 385 8.02 -10.22 -11.18
CA SER A 385 8.54 -11.53 -10.80
C SER A 385 7.41 -12.50 -10.43
N GLU A 386 7.70 -13.79 -10.54
CA GLU A 386 6.72 -14.84 -10.30
C GLU A 386 6.36 -14.96 -8.81
N ASN A 387 7.35 -14.82 -7.93
CA ASN A 387 7.15 -14.76 -6.49
C ASN A 387 6.25 -13.56 -6.10
N TRP A 388 6.42 -12.40 -6.75
CA TRP A 388 5.55 -11.25 -6.51
C TRP A 388 4.14 -11.44 -7.06
N LEU A 389 4.00 -12.05 -8.24
CA LEU A 389 2.70 -12.46 -8.78
C LEU A 389 1.99 -13.45 -7.84
N MET A 390 2.72 -14.35 -7.19
CA MET A 390 2.18 -15.30 -6.20
C MET A 390 1.70 -14.57 -4.94
N LEU A 391 2.51 -13.68 -4.37
CA LEU A 391 2.11 -12.86 -3.22
C LEU A 391 0.89 -11.98 -3.56
N CYS A 392 0.84 -11.42 -4.77
CA CYS A 392 -0.30 -10.67 -5.28
C CYS A 392 -1.55 -11.54 -5.48
N LEU A 393 -1.39 -12.80 -5.90
CA LEU A 393 -2.45 -13.80 -6.02
C LEU A 393 -3.07 -14.08 -4.65
N LEU A 394 -2.25 -14.51 -3.69
CA LEU A 394 -2.66 -14.82 -2.31
C LEU A 394 -3.32 -13.61 -1.63
N PHE A 395 -2.79 -12.40 -1.85
CA PHE A 395 -3.36 -11.18 -1.29
C PHE A 395 -4.70 -10.79 -1.95
N ASN A 396 -4.81 -10.87 -3.28
CA ASN A 396 -6.08 -10.60 -3.97
C ASN A 396 -7.16 -11.66 -3.64
N ILE A 397 -6.78 -12.92 -3.37
CA ILE A 397 -7.71 -13.94 -2.85
C ILE A 397 -8.22 -13.54 -1.46
N ARG A 398 -7.30 -13.16 -0.55
CA ARG A 398 -7.63 -12.81 0.84
C ARG A 398 -8.44 -11.52 0.97
N SER A 399 -8.19 -10.51 0.13
CA SER A 399 -8.96 -9.26 0.13
C SER A 399 -8.89 -8.52 -1.22
N PRO A 400 -9.85 -8.77 -2.14
CA PRO A 400 -9.94 -8.05 -3.40
C PRO A 400 -10.16 -6.54 -3.22
N SER A 401 -10.76 -6.11 -2.11
CA SER A 401 -11.01 -4.70 -1.79
C SER A 401 -9.73 -3.99 -1.35
N ALA A 402 -8.98 -4.55 -0.39
CA ALA A 402 -7.69 -4.00 0.02
C ALA A 402 -6.67 -4.01 -1.13
N TYR A 403 -6.66 -5.07 -1.95
CA TYR A 403 -5.83 -5.16 -3.15
C TYR A 403 -6.11 -4.01 -4.14
N LYS A 404 -7.39 -3.77 -4.45
CA LYS A 404 -7.80 -2.64 -5.30
C LYS A 404 -7.44 -1.30 -4.67
N TYR A 405 -7.63 -1.13 -3.37
CA TYR A 405 -7.31 0.10 -2.65
C TYR A 405 -5.81 0.43 -2.71
N LEU A 406 -4.93 -0.48 -2.26
CA LEU A 406 -3.49 -0.27 -2.26
C LEU A 406 -2.92 -0.02 -3.66
N ARG A 407 -3.54 -0.63 -4.69
CA ARG A 407 -3.21 -0.37 -6.09
C ARG A 407 -3.69 1.01 -6.55
N ALA A 408 -4.91 1.41 -6.20
CA ALA A 408 -5.49 2.71 -6.59
C ALA A 408 -4.82 3.89 -5.88
N SER A 409 -4.38 3.71 -4.63
CA SER A 409 -3.58 4.67 -3.88
C SER A 409 -2.10 4.65 -4.24
N ALA A 410 -1.68 3.81 -5.19
CA ALA A 410 -0.29 3.62 -5.63
C ALA A 410 0.72 3.34 -4.49
N LEU A 411 0.27 2.74 -3.38
CA LEU A 411 1.11 2.45 -2.22
C LEU A 411 2.05 1.26 -2.44
N LEU A 412 1.64 0.32 -3.30
CA LEU A 412 2.45 -0.84 -3.67
C LEU A 412 2.39 -1.08 -5.19
N PRO A 413 3.45 -1.66 -5.78
CA PRO A 413 3.54 -1.99 -7.20
C PRO A 413 2.68 -3.21 -7.57
N LEU A 414 1.36 -3.09 -7.43
CA LEU A 414 0.43 -4.20 -7.63
C LEU A 414 -0.02 -4.33 -9.10
N PRO A 415 0.08 -5.54 -9.72
CA PRO A 415 -0.47 -5.82 -11.03
C PRO A 415 -1.98 -5.54 -11.11
N HIS A 416 -2.51 -5.41 -12.33
CA HIS A 416 -3.96 -5.24 -12.49
C HIS A 416 -4.69 -6.54 -12.05
N PRO A 417 -5.85 -6.47 -11.38
CA PRO A 417 -6.59 -7.67 -10.96
C PRO A 417 -6.95 -8.64 -12.10
N LYS A 418 -7.06 -8.15 -13.35
CA LYS A 418 -7.19 -9.03 -14.54
C LYS A 418 -5.95 -9.91 -14.76
N THR A 419 -4.75 -9.37 -14.56
CA THR A 419 -3.49 -10.12 -14.68
C THR A 419 -3.43 -11.23 -13.64
N VAL A 420 -3.72 -10.90 -12.37
CA VAL A 420 -3.78 -11.88 -11.27
C VAL A 420 -4.83 -12.96 -11.53
N ARG A 421 -6.04 -12.58 -11.98
CA ARG A 421 -7.09 -13.54 -12.37
C ARG A 421 -6.73 -14.40 -13.58
N LYS A 422 -5.87 -13.94 -14.50
CA LYS A 422 -5.40 -14.74 -15.64
C LYS A 422 -4.65 -16.00 -15.16
N HIS A 423 -3.89 -15.89 -14.08
CA HIS A 423 -3.25 -17.06 -13.46
C HIS A 423 -4.28 -17.99 -12.80
N LEU A 424 -5.32 -17.47 -12.12
CA LEU A 424 -6.43 -18.30 -11.60
C LEU A 424 -7.28 -18.98 -12.69
N SER A 425 -7.34 -18.41 -13.90
CA SER A 425 -8.00 -19.08 -15.03
C SER A 425 -7.21 -20.23 -15.64
N LEU A 426 -5.95 -20.45 -15.23
CA LEU A 426 -5.18 -21.64 -15.62
C LEU A 426 -5.64 -22.90 -14.86
N VAL A 427 -6.16 -22.80 -13.65
CA VAL A 427 -6.73 -23.99 -12.99
C VAL A 427 -8.12 -24.29 -13.60
N LYS A 428 -8.56 -25.56 -13.70
CA LYS A 428 -9.92 -25.87 -14.20
C LYS A 428 -10.97 -25.57 -13.12
N SER A 429 -12.23 -25.48 -13.49
CA SER A 429 -13.35 -25.31 -12.54
C SER A 429 -14.48 -26.25 -12.98
N THR A 430 -14.19 -27.53 -12.89
CA THR A 430 -15.07 -28.66 -13.19
C THR A 430 -15.41 -29.36 -11.87
N CYS A 431 -16.53 -30.08 -11.82
CA CYS A 431 -16.77 -31.03 -10.74
C CYS A 431 -15.91 -32.30 -10.94
N GLY A 432 -15.86 -33.18 -9.94
CA GLY A 432 -15.02 -34.38 -9.93
C GLY A 432 -13.70 -34.21 -9.19
N PHE A 433 -12.80 -35.19 -9.35
CA PHE A 433 -11.44 -35.14 -8.83
C PHE A 433 -10.50 -34.54 -9.90
N ASP A 434 -9.97 -33.33 -9.67
CA ASP A 434 -9.11 -32.65 -10.64
C ASP A 434 -7.69 -33.27 -10.64
N LYS A 435 -7.37 -34.05 -11.67
CA LYS A 435 -6.05 -34.70 -11.84
C LYS A 435 -4.90 -33.69 -11.89
N ASP A 436 -5.10 -32.54 -12.55
CA ASP A 436 -4.09 -31.48 -12.59
C ASP A 436 -3.79 -30.99 -11.14
N PHE A 437 -4.83 -30.94 -10.29
CA PHE A 437 -4.72 -30.55 -8.88
C PHE A 437 -4.11 -31.67 -8.00
N LEU A 438 -4.43 -32.94 -8.23
CA LEU A 438 -3.83 -34.06 -7.49
C LEU A 438 -2.32 -34.15 -7.72
N ASN A 439 -1.84 -33.92 -8.95
CA ASN A 439 -0.39 -33.82 -9.24
C ASN A 439 0.28 -32.65 -8.49
N LEU A 440 -0.44 -31.53 -8.30
CA LEU A 440 0.04 -30.41 -7.48
C LEU A 440 0.10 -30.76 -5.99
N LEU A 441 -0.80 -31.62 -5.52
CA LEU A 441 -0.83 -32.12 -4.14
C LEU A 441 0.26 -33.19 -3.91
N GLN A 442 0.59 -34.01 -4.91
CA GLN A 442 1.70 -34.97 -4.88
C GLN A 442 3.06 -34.27 -4.67
N LYS A 443 3.35 -33.21 -5.46
CA LYS A 443 4.53 -32.34 -5.22
C LYS A 443 4.58 -31.72 -3.82
N LYS A 444 3.45 -31.70 -3.08
CA LYS A 444 3.40 -31.26 -1.68
C LYS A 444 3.59 -32.40 -0.69
N SER A 445 3.01 -33.57 -0.95
CA SER A 445 3.13 -34.76 -0.07
C SER A 445 4.56 -35.30 -0.04
N GLU A 446 5.30 -35.22 -1.15
CA GLU A 446 6.74 -35.53 -1.23
C GLU A 446 7.56 -34.78 -0.17
N GLY A 447 7.20 -33.53 0.14
CA GLY A 447 7.85 -32.70 1.15
C GLY A 447 7.21 -32.74 2.54
N MET A 448 6.31 -33.68 2.82
CA MET A 448 5.70 -33.87 4.14
C MET A 448 6.40 -34.99 4.92
N LEU A 449 6.57 -34.79 6.23
CA LEU A 449 7.01 -35.85 7.15
C LEU A 449 6.04 -37.05 7.08
N GLU A 450 6.54 -38.28 7.17
CA GLU A 450 5.72 -39.50 6.98
C GLU A 450 4.50 -39.53 7.90
N ARG A 451 4.69 -39.27 9.21
CA ARG A 451 3.58 -39.12 10.17
C ARG A 451 2.52 -38.08 9.73
N SER A 452 2.90 -37.01 9.03
CA SER A 452 1.96 -36.00 8.54
C SER A 452 1.19 -36.42 7.29
N LYS A 453 1.60 -37.50 6.60
CA LYS A 453 0.89 -38.09 5.45
C LYS A 453 -0.29 -39.00 5.85
N HIS A 454 -0.40 -39.36 7.13
CA HIS A 454 -1.59 -39.98 7.72
C HIS A 454 -2.68 -38.93 7.98
N GLY A 455 -3.93 -39.28 7.69
CA GLY A 455 -5.06 -38.38 7.66
C GLY A 455 -6.42 -39.05 7.46
N VAL A 456 -7.48 -38.28 7.70
CA VAL A 456 -8.88 -38.72 7.58
C VAL A 456 -9.58 -38.04 6.42
N LEU A 457 -10.48 -38.78 5.77
CA LEU A 457 -11.33 -38.28 4.69
C LEU A 457 -12.67 -37.78 5.25
N LEU A 458 -12.90 -36.49 5.14
CA LEU A 458 -14.12 -35.78 5.54
C LEU A 458 -14.98 -35.53 4.30
N PHE A 459 -16.29 -35.72 4.40
CA PHE A 459 -17.23 -35.20 3.39
C PHE A 459 -18.54 -34.72 4.00
N ASP A 460 -19.12 -33.69 3.38
CA ASP A 460 -20.38 -33.06 3.76
C ASP A 460 -20.98 -32.31 2.55
N ALA A 461 -22.29 -32.07 2.57
CA ALA A 461 -23.06 -31.43 1.51
C ALA A 461 -23.57 -30.05 1.93
N VAL A 462 -23.28 -29.02 1.12
CA VAL A 462 -23.73 -27.65 1.37
C VAL A 462 -24.81 -27.21 0.40
N ASN A 463 -25.90 -26.61 0.90
CA ASN A 463 -26.99 -26.06 0.09
C ASN A 463 -26.54 -24.81 -0.69
N LEU A 464 -27.00 -24.68 -1.95
CA LEU A 464 -26.62 -23.69 -2.94
C LEU A 464 -27.84 -23.07 -3.64
N ARG A 465 -27.70 -21.84 -4.11
CA ARG A 465 -28.75 -21.20 -4.92
C ARG A 465 -28.73 -21.72 -6.36
N LYS A 466 -29.82 -22.37 -6.80
CA LYS A 466 -30.08 -22.70 -8.20
C LYS A 466 -29.82 -21.50 -9.11
N SER A 467 -28.97 -21.71 -10.11
CA SER A 467 -28.58 -20.68 -11.08
C SER A 467 -27.83 -21.30 -12.24
N LEU A 468 -28.22 -20.94 -13.46
CA LEU A 468 -27.55 -21.35 -14.69
C LEU A 468 -26.52 -20.28 -15.12
N ALA A 469 -25.34 -20.68 -15.57
CA ALA A 469 -24.33 -19.76 -16.11
C ALA A 469 -23.65 -20.35 -17.35
N VAL A 470 -23.13 -19.49 -18.23
CA VAL A 470 -22.41 -19.92 -19.44
C VAL A 470 -20.91 -19.95 -19.17
N ASN A 471 -20.30 -21.13 -19.28
CA ASN A 471 -18.85 -21.22 -19.28
C ASN A 471 -18.30 -20.91 -20.68
N SER A 472 -17.83 -19.67 -20.86
CA SER A 472 -17.32 -19.21 -22.16
C SER A 472 -15.98 -19.84 -22.56
N SER A 473 -15.29 -20.58 -21.67
CA SER A 473 -14.00 -21.23 -21.99
C SER A 473 -14.12 -22.65 -22.55
N ASN A 474 -15.26 -23.33 -22.36
CA ASN A 474 -15.53 -24.66 -22.92
C ASN A 474 -16.86 -24.73 -23.71
N LEU A 475 -17.63 -23.62 -23.74
CA LEU A 475 -18.92 -23.49 -24.42
C LEU A 475 -20.06 -24.38 -23.86
N THR A 476 -20.00 -24.75 -22.57
CA THR A 476 -21.08 -25.49 -21.89
C THR A 476 -21.80 -24.62 -20.84
N TYR A 477 -22.85 -25.15 -20.24
CA TYR A 477 -23.45 -24.58 -19.03
C TYR A 477 -22.72 -24.96 -17.73
N TRP A 478 -23.02 -24.19 -16.69
CA TRP A 478 -22.63 -24.38 -15.29
C TRP A 478 -23.86 -24.22 -14.39
N GLY A 479 -23.93 -25.00 -13.31
CA GLY A 479 -25.02 -24.96 -12.32
C GLY A 479 -26.14 -25.98 -12.55
N LEU A 480 -25.94 -26.90 -13.50
CA LEU A 480 -26.66 -28.16 -13.61
C LEU A 480 -25.97 -29.21 -12.71
N GLU A 481 -26.65 -30.32 -12.43
CA GLU A 481 -26.07 -31.49 -11.76
C GLU A 481 -24.85 -32.00 -12.54
N ASP A 482 -23.72 -32.22 -11.86
CA ASP A 482 -22.43 -32.55 -12.45
C ASP A 482 -21.60 -33.36 -11.44
N TYR A 483 -21.45 -34.66 -11.74
CA TYR A 483 -20.62 -35.59 -10.98
C TYR A 483 -19.17 -35.69 -11.52
N GLY A 484 -18.74 -34.79 -12.41
CA GLY A 484 -17.38 -34.77 -12.96
C GLY A 484 -17.06 -35.90 -13.95
N GLY A 485 -18.08 -36.62 -14.42
CA GLY A 485 -17.90 -37.85 -15.21
C GLY A 485 -17.48 -39.07 -14.39
N GLU A 486 -17.47 -38.98 -13.05
CA GLU A 486 -17.05 -40.08 -12.18
C GLU A 486 -18.10 -41.19 -12.03
N VAL A 487 -19.33 -40.95 -12.50
CA VAL A 487 -20.52 -41.82 -12.34
C VAL A 487 -21.32 -41.85 -13.64
N GLU A 488 -21.64 -43.04 -14.16
CA GLU A 488 -22.46 -43.22 -15.36
C GLU A 488 -23.97 -42.98 -15.10
N ASN A 489 -24.35 -41.74 -14.84
CA ASN A 489 -25.75 -41.37 -14.64
C ASN A 489 -26.36 -40.77 -15.93
N LYS A 490 -27.25 -41.53 -16.59
CA LYS A 490 -27.98 -41.12 -17.82
C LYS A 490 -28.87 -39.87 -17.66
N ASN A 491 -29.05 -39.37 -16.43
CA ASN A 491 -29.78 -38.13 -16.12
C ASN A 491 -28.88 -36.97 -15.64
N CYS A 492 -27.56 -37.16 -15.58
CA CYS A 492 -26.62 -36.09 -15.25
C CYS A 492 -26.83 -34.88 -16.17
N HIS A 493 -26.64 -33.69 -15.62
CA HIS A 493 -26.86 -32.39 -16.27
C HIS A 493 -28.28 -32.06 -16.75
N LYS A 494 -29.32 -32.87 -16.50
CA LYS A 494 -30.72 -32.50 -16.83
C LYS A 494 -31.35 -31.51 -15.85
N GLU A 495 -30.86 -31.47 -14.61
CA GLU A 495 -31.51 -30.76 -13.52
C GLU A 495 -30.60 -29.72 -12.85
N TYR A 496 -31.18 -28.66 -12.29
CA TYR A 496 -30.43 -27.60 -11.61
C TYR A 496 -29.91 -28.05 -10.25
N ALA A 497 -28.60 -27.97 -10.06
CA ALA A 497 -27.95 -28.29 -8.79
C ALA A 497 -28.31 -27.27 -7.70
N ASP A 498 -28.66 -27.79 -6.52
CA ASP A 498 -28.92 -27.02 -5.29
C ASP A 498 -28.10 -27.50 -4.09
N HIS A 499 -27.25 -28.51 -4.25
CA HIS A 499 -26.28 -28.92 -3.25
C HIS A 499 -24.89 -29.09 -3.90
N ALA A 500 -23.83 -28.92 -3.11
CA ALA A 500 -22.50 -29.41 -3.45
C ALA A 500 -21.97 -30.33 -2.35
N LEU A 501 -21.67 -31.57 -2.74
CA LEU A 501 -20.92 -32.52 -1.93
C LEU A 501 -19.43 -32.22 -2.09
N VAL A 502 -18.73 -32.00 -0.97
CA VAL A 502 -17.29 -31.67 -0.97
C VAL A 502 -16.52 -32.68 -0.14
N PHE A 503 -15.44 -33.20 -0.72
CA PHE A 503 -14.48 -34.08 -0.06
C PHE A 503 -13.25 -33.27 0.38
N MET A 504 -12.82 -33.49 1.61
CA MET A 504 -11.65 -32.88 2.23
C MET A 504 -10.81 -33.94 2.94
N TRP A 505 -9.51 -33.97 2.69
CA TRP A 505 -8.57 -34.75 3.48
C TRP A 505 -7.93 -33.86 4.57
N GLN A 506 -7.82 -34.40 5.78
CA GLN A 506 -7.31 -33.71 6.96
C GLN A 506 -6.17 -34.52 7.59
N SER A 507 -4.96 -33.94 7.60
CA SER A 507 -3.79 -34.56 8.22
C SER A 507 -3.98 -34.70 9.74
N LEU A 508 -3.68 -35.88 10.29
CA LEU A 508 -3.68 -36.12 11.72
C LEU A 508 -2.39 -35.56 12.35
N GLY A 509 -1.23 -35.83 11.74
CA GLY A 509 0.09 -35.40 12.22
C GLY A 509 0.40 -33.90 12.02
N SER A 510 -0.34 -33.18 11.18
CA SER A 510 -0.10 -31.74 10.91
C SER A 510 -1.38 -30.91 10.88
N ASN A 511 -1.26 -29.58 10.97
CA ASN A 511 -2.40 -28.67 10.84
C ASN A 511 -2.64 -28.28 9.37
N PHE A 512 -2.74 -29.30 8.52
CA PHE A 512 -3.00 -29.18 7.09
C PHE A 512 -4.31 -29.89 6.73
N SER A 513 -5.19 -29.17 6.02
CA SER A 513 -6.44 -29.65 5.47
C SER A 513 -6.53 -29.23 4.01
N GLN A 514 -7.08 -30.11 3.18
CA GLN A 514 -7.13 -29.90 1.74
C GLN A 514 -8.43 -30.45 1.16
N THR A 515 -9.17 -29.64 0.42
CA THR A 515 -10.26 -30.14 -0.42
C THR A 515 -9.71 -30.82 -1.66
N ILE A 516 -10.29 -31.98 -1.99
CA ILE A 516 -9.79 -32.91 -3.02
C ILE A 516 -10.78 -33.16 -4.16
N GLY A 517 -12.08 -32.99 -3.90
CA GLY A 517 -13.14 -33.17 -4.91
C GLY A 517 -14.40 -32.39 -4.54
N CYS A 518 -15.15 -31.96 -5.56
CA CYS A 518 -16.43 -31.27 -5.41
C CYS A 518 -17.41 -31.75 -6.49
N PHE A 519 -18.64 -32.03 -6.09
CA PHE A 519 -19.70 -32.60 -6.93
C PHE A 519 -20.95 -31.75 -6.77
N ALA A 520 -21.61 -31.38 -7.87
CA ALA A 520 -22.84 -30.58 -7.83
C ALA A 520 -24.05 -31.51 -8.04
N SER A 521 -24.99 -31.55 -7.10
CA SER A 521 -26.15 -32.44 -7.14
C SER A 521 -27.47 -31.68 -7.00
N LYS A 522 -28.57 -32.30 -7.44
CA LYS A 522 -29.92 -31.91 -7.04
C LYS A 522 -30.36 -32.77 -5.85
N GLY A 523 -30.51 -32.12 -4.69
CA GLY A 523 -30.75 -32.79 -3.41
C GLY A 523 -29.52 -33.50 -2.85
N GLU A 524 -29.74 -34.26 -1.77
CA GLU A 524 -28.73 -35.14 -1.19
C GLU A 524 -28.31 -36.24 -2.17
N VAL A 525 -27.02 -36.59 -2.15
CA VAL A 525 -26.47 -37.63 -3.02
C VAL A 525 -26.87 -39.01 -2.49
N LYS A 526 -27.25 -39.93 -3.39
CA LYS A 526 -27.64 -41.30 -3.02
C LYS A 526 -26.45 -42.05 -2.42
N GLY A 527 -26.64 -42.75 -1.30
CA GLY A 527 -25.56 -43.43 -0.57
C GLY A 527 -24.68 -44.38 -1.41
N VAL A 528 -25.24 -45.06 -2.41
CA VAL A 528 -24.48 -45.91 -3.35
C VAL A 528 -23.48 -45.08 -4.18
N ILE A 529 -23.87 -43.88 -4.62
CA ILE A 529 -22.99 -42.96 -5.34
C ILE A 529 -21.91 -42.40 -4.38
N ILE A 530 -22.28 -42.10 -3.14
CA ILE A 530 -21.31 -41.65 -2.12
C ILE A 530 -20.26 -42.75 -1.88
N ALA A 531 -20.67 -44.02 -1.74
CA ALA A 531 -19.76 -45.15 -1.59
C ALA A 531 -18.74 -45.26 -2.74
N GLN A 532 -19.20 -45.14 -3.99
CA GLN A 532 -18.34 -45.13 -5.19
C GLN A 532 -17.33 -43.97 -5.17
N LEU A 533 -17.79 -42.76 -4.82
CA LEU A 533 -16.93 -41.58 -4.74
C LEU A 533 -15.91 -41.65 -3.59
N VAL A 534 -16.28 -42.24 -2.43
CA VAL A 534 -15.39 -42.48 -1.29
C VAL A 534 -14.28 -43.46 -1.65
N LEU A 535 -14.61 -44.61 -2.25
CA LEU A 535 -13.60 -45.60 -2.67
C LEU A 535 -12.63 -44.99 -3.69
N LYS A 536 -13.15 -44.19 -4.63
CA LYS A 536 -12.32 -43.48 -5.62
C LYS A 536 -11.44 -42.41 -4.97
N ALA A 537 -11.94 -41.68 -3.98
CA ALA A 537 -11.17 -40.71 -3.21
C ALA A 537 -10.00 -41.39 -2.47
N ILE A 538 -10.24 -42.51 -1.78
CA ILE A 538 -9.19 -43.27 -1.07
C ILE A 538 -8.08 -43.68 -2.05
N SER A 539 -8.44 -44.35 -3.14
CA SER A 539 -7.47 -44.78 -4.16
C SER A 539 -6.67 -43.61 -4.74
N LEU A 540 -7.30 -42.47 -5.04
CA LEU A 540 -6.60 -41.29 -5.56
C LEU A 540 -5.66 -40.64 -4.54
N MET A 541 -5.96 -40.72 -3.25
CA MET A 541 -5.14 -40.15 -2.18
C MET A 541 -3.93 -41.04 -1.85
N GLU A 542 -4.12 -42.36 -1.77
CA GLU A 542 -3.01 -43.29 -1.54
C GLU A 542 -2.02 -43.29 -2.70
N ASN A 543 -2.49 -43.20 -3.94
CA ASN A 543 -1.65 -43.09 -5.14
C ASN A 543 -0.73 -41.84 -5.16
N ILE A 544 -1.07 -40.77 -4.41
CA ILE A 544 -0.21 -39.58 -4.26
C ILE A 544 0.58 -39.57 -2.94
N GLY A 545 0.64 -40.71 -2.23
CA GLY A 545 1.39 -40.86 -0.99
C GLY A 545 0.75 -40.16 0.22
N LEU A 546 -0.58 -40.12 0.28
CA LEU A 546 -1.34 -39.63 1.44
C LEU A 546 -2.29 -40.74 1.91
N TYR A 547 -2.03 -41.29 3.09
CA TYR A 547 -2.80 -42.40 3.65
C TYR A 547 -4.16 -41.90 4.17
N VAL A 548 -5.17 -42.77 4.10
CA VAL A 548 -6.55 -42.48 4.55
C VAL A 548 -6.92 -43.46 5.66
N ASP A 549 -6.64 -43.08 6.90
CA ASP A 549 -6.79 -43.94 8.08
C ASP A 549 -8.23 -43.99 8.62
N GLY A 550 -9.15 -43.20 8.05
CA GLY A 550 -10.55 -43.18 8.45
C GLY A 550 -11.43 -42.24 7.63
N ILE A 551 -12.75 -42.45 7.68
CA ILE A 551 -13.77 -41.66 6.98
C ILE A 551 -14.69 -41.00 8.01
N ILE A 552 -14.98 -39.71 7.84
CA ILE A 552 -15.85 -38.91 8.72
C ILE A 552 -16.96 -38.27 7.86
N CYS A 553 -18.20 -38.50 8.27
CA CYS A 553 -19.41 -38.01 7.62
C CYS A 553 -20.53 -37.80 8.65
N ASP A 554 -21.59 -37.11 8.25
CA ASP A 554 -22.73 -36.88 9.14
C ASP A 554 -23.58 -38.16 9.37
N GLY A 555 -24.52 -38.08 10.31
CA GLY A 555 -25.42 -39.17 10.64
C GLY A 555 -26.67 -39.31 9.75
N ALA A 556 -26.74 -38.64 8.59
CA ALA A 556 -27.93 -38.60 7.74
C ALA A 556 -28.30 -39.97 7.14
N THR A 557 -29.57 -40.11 6.76
CA THR A 557 -30.12 -41.36 6.18
C THR A 557 -29.42 -41.79 4.90
N THR A 558 -28.96 -40.83 4.09
CA THR A 558 -28.19 -41.05 2.85
C THR A 558 -26.79 -41.61 3.13
N ASN A 559 -26.10 -41.08 4.14
CA ASN A 559 -24.78 -41.56 4.57
C ASN A 559 -24.84 -42.91 5.29
N ARG A 560 -25.92 -43.21 6.04
CA ARG A 560 -26.14 -44.55 6.60
C ARG A 560 -26.31 -45.63 5.54
N ARG A 561 -26.88 -45.31 4.37
CA ARG A 561 -26.93 -46.29 3.27
C ARG A 561 -25.54 -46.63 2.77
N MET A 562 -24.62 -45.67 2.69
CA MET A 562 -23.20 -45.92 2.40
C MET A 562 -22.57 -46.84 3.47
N TRP A 563 -22.87 -46.65 4.76
CA TRP A 563 -22.39 -47.55 5.81
C TRP A 563 -22.84 -48.99 5.57
N THR A 564 -24.09 -49.20 5.15
CA THR A 564 -24.60 -50.53 4.78
C THR A 564 -23.87 -51.13 3.57
N GLU A 565 -23.60 -50.35 2.52
CA GLU A 565 -22.81 -50.83 1.35
C GLU A 565 -21.37 -51.19 1.73
N PHE A 566 -20.77 -50.52 2.73
CA PHE A 566 -19.47 -50.87 3.31
C PHE A 566 -19.53 -51.97 4.39
N GLY A 567 -20.72 -52.50 4.68
CA GLY A 567 -20.93 -53.53 5.70
C GLY A 567 -20.59 -53.08 7.12
N VAL A 568 -20.80 -51.80 7.43
CA VAL A 568 -20.67 -51.20 8.76
C VAL A 568 -22.01 -51.29 9.49
N ASP A 569 -21.99 -51.83 10.71
CA ASP A 569 -23.16 -52.04 11.57
C ASP A 569 -22.86 -51.55 12.99
N GLY A 570 -23.85 -50.95 13.66
CA GLY A 570 -23.76 -50.41 15.02
C GLY A 570 -24.67 -51.10 16.03
N THR A 571 -25.38 -52.18 15.64
CA THR A 571 -26.20 -52.98 16.54
C THR A 571 -25.38 -53.62 17.66
N LYS A 572 -25.99 -53.79 18.84
CA LYS A 572 -25.34 -54.25 20.08
C LYS A 572 -24.55 -55.55 19.88
N ASP A 573 -25.15 -56.52 19.19
CA ASP A 573 -24.62 -57.89 19.07
C ASP A 573 -23.84 -58.14 17.77
N ASN A 574 -23.75 -57.14 16.88
CA ASN A 574 -23.10 -57.24 15.57
C ASN A 574 -22.33 -55.95 15.20
N LEU A 575 -21.73 -55.29 16.21
CA LEU A 575 -20.95 -54.07 16.03
C LEU A 575 -19.77 -54.33 15.08
N LYS A 576 -19.81 -53.66 13.92
CA LYS A 576 -18.82 -53.79 12.86
C LYS A 576 -18.42 -52.40 12.38
N ASN A 577 -17.51 -51.77 13.12
CA ASN A 577 -16.92 -50.46 12.81
C ASN A 577 -15.65 -50.55 11.91
N TYR A 578 -15.25 -51.77 11.54
CA TYR A 578 -14.15 -52.13 10.62
C TYR A 578 -14.38 -53.53 10.04
N PHE A 579 -13.37 -54.13 9.39
CA PHE A 579 -13.36 -55.57 9.06
C PHE A 579 -11.95 -56.16 9.28
N LYS A 580 -11.77 -57.31 9.95
CA LYS A 580 -12.69 -58.10 10.80
C LYS A 580 -11.84 -59.04 11.70
N HIS A 581 -12.51 -59.66 12.69
CA HIS A 581 -12.23 -60.96 13.33
C HIS A 581 -11.49 -60.89 14.70
N PRO A 582 -11.46 -61.97 15.53
CA PRO A 582 -12.55 -62.45 16.44
C PRO A 582 -12.10 -62.73 17.92
N ILE A 583 -12.99 -63.35 18.75
CA ILE A 583 -12.77 -63.99 20.08
C ILE A 583 -12.64 -62.98 21.26
N ASP A 584 -13.56 -62.83 22.22
CA ASP A 584 -14.07 -63.80 23.24
C ASP A 584 -15.42 -63.31 23.86
N PRO A 585 -16.38 -64.19 24.25
CA PRO A 585 -17.70 -63.78 24.74
C PRO A 585 -17.86 -63.51 26.27
N SER A 586 -16.80 -63.50 27.09
CA SER A 586 -16.94 -63.69 28.55
C SER A 586 -16.56 -62.50 29.47
N ARG A 587 -17.42 -61.48 29.60
CA ARG A 587 -17.50 -60.56 30.78
C ARG A 587 -18.82 -59.78 30.85
N LYS A 588 -19.39 -59.65 32.06
CA LYS A 588 -20.55 -58.81 32.40
C LYS A 588 -20.30 -58.07 33.72
N LEU A 589 -20.86 -56.86 33.85
CA LEU A 589 -21.05 -56.09 35.09
C LEU A 589 -22.25 -55.13 34.88
N HIS A 590 -22.87 -54.66 35.96
CA HIS A 590 -24.14 -53.91 35.92
C HIS A 590 -24.07 -52.60 36.73
N PRO A 591 -24.77 -51.54 36.27
CA PRO A 591 -25.33 -50.53 37.18
C PRO A 591 -26.81 -50.21 36.91
N ASN A 592 -27.57 -50.02 38.00
CA ASN A 592 -28.98 -49.62 37.99
C ASN A 592 -29.16 -48.16 37.55
N SER A 593 -30.23 -47.86 36.81
CA SER A 593 -30.66 -46.48 36.53
C SER A 593 -31.63 -45.94 37.57
N LYS A 594 -31.55 -44.62 37.77
CA LYS A 594 -32.60 -43.79 38.38
C LYS A 594 -32.96 -42.68 37.40
N GLN A 595 -34.14 -42.11 37.57
CA GLN A 595 -34.76 -41.19 36.62
C GLN A 595 -34.01 -39.85 36.48
N ILE A 596 -33.83 -39.39 35.24
CA ILE A 596 -33.24 -38.10 34.87
C ILE A 596 -34.36 -37.19 34.36
N SER A 597 -34.38 -35.90 34.71
CA SER A 597 -35.44 -34.97 34.27
C SER A 597 -34.90 -33.66 33.68
N TRP A 598 -35.52 -33.21 32.60
CA TRP A 598 -35.22 -31.91 31.97
C TRP A 598 -35.69 -30.73 32.81
N ASP A 599 -36.69 -30.91 33.67
CA ASP A 599 -37.26 -29.81 34.47
C ASP A 599 -36.27 -29.29 35.52
N TYR A 600 -35.35 -30.13 36.01
CA TYR A 600 -34.28 -29.68 36.92
C TYR A 600 -33.39 -28.59 36.30
N PHE A 601 -33.16 -28.60 34.98
CA PHE A 601 -32.43 -27.52 34.29
C PHE A 601 -33.24 -26.21 34.25
N LYS A 602 -34.57 -26.31 34.15
CA LYS A 602 -35.48 -25.16 34.20
C LYS A 602 -35.56 -24.59 35.61
N GLU A 603 -35.63 -25.43 36.64
CA GLU A 603 -35.63 -25.00 38.04
C GLU A 603 -34.30 -24.39 38.48
N VAL A 604 -33.14 -24.97 38.10
CA VAL A 604 -31.83 -24.32 38.33
C VAL A 604 -31.80 -22.93 37.71
N TYR A 605 -32.27 -22.76 36.47
CA TYR A 605 -32.32 -21.44 35.85
C TYR A 605 -33.28 -20.47 36.57
N LYS A 606 -34.44 -20.94 37.02
CA LYS A 606 -35.41 -20.14 37.81
C LYS A 606 -34.83 -19.68 39.14
N GLU A 607 -34.09 -20.51 39.86
CA GLU A 607 -33.41 -20.10 41.09
C GLU A 607 -32.25 -19.13 40.81
N ASP A 608 -31.46 -19.39 39.77
CA ASP A 608 -30.27 -18.61 39.45
C ASP A 608 -30.56 -17.17 39.03
N ILE A 609 -31.73 -16.88 38.44
CA ILE A 609 -32.12 -15.51 38.05
C ILE A 609 -32.67 -14.66 39.20
N LYS A 610 -32.94 -15.21 40.38
CA LYS A 610 -33.52 -14.47 41.52
C LYS A 610 -32.51 -13.57 42.22
N HIS A 611 -31.21 -13.77 42.01
CA HIS A 611 -30.16 -13.06 42.75
C HIS A 611 -30.07 -11.58 42.37
N PRO A 612 -30.02 -10.66 43.35
CA PRO A 612 -29.93 -9.22 43.09
C PRO A 612 -28.66 -8.89 42.31
N GLY A 613 -28.77 -7.91 41.39
CA GLY A 613 -27.65 -7.52 40.53
C GLY A 613 -27.29 -8.52 39.42
N ASN A 614 -28.12 -9.56 39.17
CA ASN A 614 -27.88 -10.60 38.16
C ASN A 614 -26.58 -11.40 38.44
N LEU A 615 -26.27 -11.61 39.73
CA LEU A 615 -25.15 -12.42 40.20
C LEU A 615 -25.49 -13.91 40.07
N ARG A 616 -25.11 -14.50 38.93
CA ARG A 616 -25.54 -15.83 38.49
C ARG A 616 -24.43 -16.88 38.60
N MET A 617 -24.78 -18.08 39.07
CA MET A 617 -23.93 -19.27 39.10
C MET A 617 -23.78 -19.91 37.72
N VAL A 618 -24.81 -19.83 36.87
CA VAL A 618 -24.76 -20.25 35.45
C VAL A 618 -24.97 -19.08 34.49
N PRO A 619 -24.09 -18.06 34.50
CA PRO A 619 -24.30 -16.79 33.79
C PRO A 619 -24.30 -16.91 32.26
N ARG A 620 -23.91 -18.07 31.72
CA ARG A 620 -23.95 -18.38 30.28
C ARG A 620 -25.31 -18.89 29.81
N ILE A 621 -26.12 -19.42 30.73
CA ILE A 621 -27.45 -19.98 30.44
C ILE A 621 -28.47 -18.86 30.26
N THR A 622 -29.38 -19.06 29.31
CA THR A 622 -30.45 -18.15 28.92
C THR A 622 -31.68 -18.99 28.54
N PRO A 623 -32.90 -18.40 28.42
CA PRO A 623 -34.10 -19.19 28.12
C PRO A 623 -33.99 -19.99 26.82
N GLN A 624 -33.25 -19.46 25.83
CA GLN A 624 -32.97 -20.14 24.55
C GLN A 624 -32.16 -21.44 24.67
N HIS A 625 -31.57 -21.74 25.83
CA HIS A 625 -30.91 -23.02 26.11
C HIS A 625 -31.91 -24.11 26.54
N LEU A 626 -33.03 -23.69 27.16
CA LEU A 626 -34.02 -24.57 27.77
C LEU A 626 -35.22 -24.80 26.84
N ASP A 627 -35.62 -23.76 26.11
CA ASP A 627 -36.72 -23.78 25.16
C ASP A 627 -36.18 -23.46 23.74
N LEU A 628 -35.92 -24.52 22.97
CA LEU A 628 -35.20 -24.46 21.69
C LEU A 628 -36.11 -24.16 20.49
N THR A 629 -35.96 -22.96 19.92
CA THR A 629 -36.47 -22.60 18.58
C THR A 629 -35.84 -23.47 17.47
N PRO A 630 -36.49 -23.65 16.30
CA PRO A 630 -35.92 -24.40 15.17
C PRO A 630 -34.53 -23.89 14.73
N MET A 631 -34.27 -22.58 14.78
CA MET A 631 -32.97 -22.00 14.43
C MET A 631 -31.90 -22.20 15.52
N SER A 632 -32.29 -22.34 16.78
CA SER A 632 -31.34 -22.55 17.89
C SER A 632 -30.93 -24.02 18.05
N LYS A 633 -31.74 -24.99 17.58
CA LYS A 633 -31.41 -26.43 17.58
C LYS A 633 -30.09 -26.76 16.88
N MET A 634 -29.69 -26.03 15.83
CA MET A 634 -28.41 -26.22 15.13
C MET A 634 -27.18 -25.65 15.88
N ARG A 635 -27.36 -24.97 17.01
CA ARG A 635 -26.26 -24.32 17.74
C ARG A 635 -25.68 -25.26 18.79
N VAL A 636 -24.67 -26.06 18.41
CA VAL A 636 -23.91 -26.96 19.30
C VAL A 636 -23.51 -26.27 20.62
N ARG A 637 -23.12 -24.98 20.56
CA ARG A 637 -22.80 -24.17 21.74
C ARG A 637 -23.89 -24.14 22.82
N LEU A 638 -25.18 -24.14 22.47
CA LEU A 638 -26.26 -24.13 23.47
C LEU A 638 -26.30 -25.47 24.20
N CYS A 639 -26.21 -26.57 23.45
CA CYS A 639 -26.13 -27.93 23.99
C CYS A 639 -24.93 -28.11 24.93
N THR A 640 -23.72 -27.72 24.50
CA THR A 640 -22.50 -27.84 25.33
C THR A 640 -22.47 -26.89 26.53
N GLN A 641 -23.29 -25.83 26.54
CA GLN A 641 -23.43 -24.97 27.72
C GLN A 641 -24.41 -25.56 28.74
N VAL A 642 -25.48 -26.24 28.30
CA VAL A 642 -26.37 -27.03 29.17
C VAL A 642 -25.65 -28.25 29.76
N PHE A 643 -25.01 -29.06 28.91
CA PHE A 643 -24.22 -30.23 29.34
C PHE A 643 -22.80 -29.85 29.75
N SER A 644 -22.68 -28.88 30.68
CA SER A 644 -21.38 -28.41 31.18
C SER A 644 -21.18 -28.75 32.65
N MET A 645 -19.92 -28.92 33.06
CA MET A 645 -19.52 -29.06 34.47
C MET A 645 -20.07 -27.92 35.36
N SER A 646 -20.22 -26.71 34.80
CA SER A 646 -20.83 -25.57 35.51
C SER A 646 -22.30 -25.78 35.83
N MET A 647 -23.05 -26.48 34.96
CA MET A 647 -24.45 -26.84 35.20
C MET A 647 -24.57 -27.98 36.22
N ALA A 648 -23.75 -29.04 36.10
CA ALA A 648 -23.72 -30.11 37.10
C ALA A 648 -23.44 -29.58 38.52
N ASN A 649 -22.46 -28.68 38.64
CA ASN A 649 -22.14 -28.02 39.91
C ASN A 649 -23.25 -27.08 40.40
N ALA A 650 -23.98 -26.42 39.50
CA ALA A 650 -25.13 -25.59 39.88
C ALA A 650 -26.32 -26.42 40.38
N ILE A 651 -26.62 -27.56 39.72
CA ILE A 651 -27.63 -28.53 40.20
C ILE A 651 -27.29 -28.97 41.63
N ARG A 652 -26.07 -29.50 41.84
CA ARG A 652 -25.57 -29.94 43.16
C ARG A 652 -25.58 -28.80 44.19
N PHE A 653 -25.21 -27.59 43.80
CA PHE A 653 -25.23 -26.42 44.68
C PHE A 653 -26.65 -26.06 45.13
N TYR A 654 -27.60 -25.91 44.22
CA TYR A 654 -28.98 -25.54 44.57
C TYR A 654 -29.75 -26.67 45.27
N GLU A 655 -29.42 -27.94 44.98
CA GLU A 655 -29.85 -29.10 45.77
C GLU A 655 -29.31 -29.02 47.22
N SER A 656 -28.02 -28.75 47.41
CA SER A 656 -27.40 -28.58 48.75
C SER A 656 -27.95 -27.39 49.55
N LYS A 657 -28.60 -26.42 48.88
CA LYS A 657 -29.27 -25.28 49.51
C LYS A 657 -30.75 -25.53 49.82
N GLY A 658 -31.24 -26.75 49.61
CA GLY A 658 -32.58 -27.17 50.03
C GLY A 658 -33.71 -26.76 49.09
N SER A 659 -33.43 -26.44 47.82
CA SER A 659 -34.49 -26.17 46.85
C SER A 659 -35.39 -27.39 46.70
N LEU A 660 -36.68 -27.24 47.04
CA LEU A 660 -37.61 -28.37 47.15
C LEU A 660 -37.81 -29.12 45.82
N MET A 661 -37.69 -28.40 44.70
CA MET A 661 -37.86 -28.93 43.33
C MET A 661 -36.57 -29.55 42.75
N LEU A 662 -35.45 -29.50 43.47
CA LEU A 662 -34.17 -30.11 43.08
C LEU A 662 -33.77 -31.29 43.99
N LYS A 663 -34.69 -31.78 44.82
CA LYS A 663 -34.46 -32.98 45.64
C LYS A 663 -34.29 -34.20 44.73
N ASN A 664 -33.17 -34.91 44.87
CA ASN A 664 -32.74 -36.04 44.02
C ASN A 664 -32.27 -35.64 42.61
N ALA A 665 -31.92 -34.36 42.39
CA ALA A 665 -31.36 -33.90 41.12
C ALA A 665 -29.90 -34.35 40.90
N GLY A 666 -29.22 -34.88 41.93
CA GLY A 666 -27.85 -35.39 41.86
C GLY A 666 -27.57 -36.37 40.71
N GLU A 667 -28.52 -37.26 40.36
CA GLU A 667 -28.34 -38.19 39.22
C GLU A 667 -28.36 -37.46 37.87
N THR A 668 -29.12 -36.37 37.75
CA THR A 668 -29.10 -35.49 36.56
C THR A 668 -27.78 -34.71 36.49
N ALA A 669 -27.20 -34.31 37.64
CA ALA A 669 -25.85 -33.74 37.66
C ALA A 669 -24.77 -34.75 37.24
N ASN A 670 -24.87 -36.02 37.68
CA ASN A 670 -23.99 -37.11 37.27
C ASN A 670 -24.08 -37.38 35.76
N PHE A 671 -25.29 -37.39 35.19
CA PHE A 671 -25.53 -37.50 33.75
C PHE A 671 -24.91 -36.33 32.96
N VAL A 672 -25.08 -35.09 33.44
CA VAL A 672 -24.45 -33.89 32.82
C VAL A 672 -22.92 -33.99 32.85
N GLU A 673 -22.35 -34.45 33.96
CA GLU A 673 -20.90 -34.64 34.10
C GLU A 673 -20.37 -35.73 33.16
N PHE A 674 -21.07 -36.87 33.04
CA PHE A 674 -20.75 -37.92 32.08
C PHE A 674 -20.68 -37.38 30.64
N TRP A 675 -21.71 -36.65 30.18
CA TRP A 675 -21.74 -36.09 28.83
C TRP A 675 -20.73 -34.98 28.61
N ASN A 676 -20.48 -34.11 29.60
CA ASN A 676 -19.39 -33.12 29.55
C ASN A 676 -18.05 -33.83 29.31
N ASN A 677 -17.73 -34.82 30.15
CA ASN A 677 -16.44 -35.50 30.14
C ASN A 677 -16.24 -36.29 28.83
N LEU A 678 -17.27 -36.97 28.33
CA LEU A 678 -17.22 -37.66 27.03
C LEU A 678 -17.02 -36.67 25.87
N PHE A 679 -17.73 -35.54 25.86
CA PHE A 679 -17.59 -34.51 24.82
C PHE A 679 -16.20 -33.86 24.84
N ASP A 680 -15.68 -33.51 26.01
CA ASP A 680 -14.32 -32.95 26.16
C ASP A 680 -13.25 -33.97 25.74
N ASN A 681 -13.48 -35.27 25.98
CA ASN A 681 -12.59 -36.35 25.55
C ASN A 681 -12.55 -36.52 24.02
N PHE A 682 -13.68 -36.31 23.33
CA PHE A 682 -13.74 -36.22 21.86
C PHE A 682 -13.13 -34.93 21.29
N ASN A 683 -13.07 -33.85 22.08
CA ASN A 683 -12.69 -32.51 21.61
C ASN A 683 -11.28 -32.08 22.05
N ARG A 684 -10.34 -33.03 22.25
CA ARG A 684 -8.94 -32.75 22.61
C ARG A 684 -8.23 -32.11 21.41
N ASN A 685 -7.94 -30.81 21.50
CA ASN A 685 -7.38 -30.00 20.41
C ASN A 685 -5.95 -29.49 20.66
N LEU A 686 -5.41 -29.67 21.87
CA LEU A 686 -4.14 -29.09 22.31
C LEU A 686 -3.14 -30.21 22.65
N PRO A 687 -1.84 -30.08 22.31
CA PRO A 687 -0.86 -31.17 22.45
C PRO A 687 -0.79 -31.80 23.85
N TRP A 688 -0.91 -31.01 24.91
CA TRP A 688 -0.88 -31.53 26.28
C TRP A 688 -2.16 -32.26 26.70
N GLN A 689 -3.26 -32.07 25.96
CA GLN A 689 -4.53 -32.79 26.13
C GLN A 689 -4.60 -34.08 25.30
N GLY A 690 -3.70 -34.29 24.34
CA GLY A 690 -3.75 -35.47 23.46
C GLY A 690 -3.60 -36.78 24.22
N LEU A 691 -4.15 -37.87 23.65
CA LEU A 691 -3.97 -39.23 24.17
C LEU A 691 -2.53 -39.66 23.93
N LYS A 692 -1.76 -40.04 24.96
CA LYS A 692 -0.30 -40.28 24.84
C LYS A 692 0.13 -41.74 24.83
N SER A 693 -0.63 -42.61 25.49
CA SER A 693 -0.33 -44.04 25.58
C SER A 693 -1.63 -44.81 25.77
N THR A 694 -1.61 -46.12 25.52
CA THR A 694 -2.80 -46.97 25.65
C THR A 694 -3.34 -47.10 27.08
N ASN A 695 -2.57 -46.68 28.08
CA ASN A 695 -2.97 -46.55 29.49
C ASN A 695 -3.41 -45.11 29.88
N ASP A 696 -3.60 -44.19 28.91
CA ASP A 696 -4.15 -42.86 29.16
C ASP A 696 -5.60 -42.97 29.67
N LYS A 697 -5.94 -42.20 30.71
CA LYS A 697 -7.30 -42.16 31.29
C LYS A 697 -8.39 -41.81 30.26
N GLY A 698 -8.03 -41.16 29.15
CA GLY A 698 -8.93 -40.91 28.02
C GLY A 698 -9.43 -42.17 27.32
N PHE A 699 -8.63 -43.24 27.25
CA PHE A 699 -9.09 -44.52 26.70
C PHE A 699 -10.10 -45.18 27.64
N GLN A 700 -9.83 -45.16 28.95
CA GLN A 700 -10.77 -45.69 29.94
C GLN A 700 -12.11 -44.94 29.88
N GLY A 701 -12.10 -43.60 29.79
CA GLY A 701 -13.34 -42.81 29.66
C GLY A 701 -14.17 -43.12 28.40
N PHE A 702 -13.55 -43.62 27.32
CA PHE A 702 -14.29 -44.12 26.15
C PHE A 702 -14.87 -45.54 26.38
N VAL A 703 -14.13 -46.42 27.06
CA VAL A 703 -14.62 -47.76 27.44
C VAL A 703 -15.79 -47.65 28.43
N ASP A 704 -15.68 -46.78 29.43
CA ASP A 704 -16.73 -46.49 30.41
C ASP A 704 -17.98 -45.92 29.71
N ALA A 705 -17.81 -45.08 28.68
CA ALA A 705 -18.92 -44.55 27.90
C ALA A 705 -19.62 -45.62 27.05
N LEU A 706 -18.88 -46.53 26.41
CA LEU A 706 -19.48 -47.68 25.71
C LEU A 706 -20.27 -48.55 26.68
N HIS A 707 -19.72 -48.83 27.87
CA HIS A 707 -20.40 -49.59 28.91
C HIS A 707 -21.70 -48.90 29.36
N TYR A 708 -21.63 -47.60 29.67
CA TYR A 708 -22.79 -46.79 30.08
C TYR A 708 -23.91 -46.79 29.02
N ILE A 709 -23.58 -46.58 27.74
CA ILE A 709 -24.54 -46.60 26.63
C ILE A 709 -25.18 -47.99 26.47
N ASN A 710 -24.40 -49.06 26.65
CA ASN A 710 -24.93 -50.43 26.59
C ASN A 710 -25.89 -50.72 27.73
N CYS A 711 -25.54 -50.38 28.97
CA CYS A 711 -26.44 -50.55 30.12
C CYS A 711 -27.72 -49.70 29.98
N TRP A 712 -27.65 -48.52 29.36
CA TRP A 712 -28.81 -47.67 29.11
C TRP A 712 -29.74 -48.23 28.02
N GLU A 713 -29.19 -48.85 26.96
CA GLU A 713 -30.01 -49.57 25.97
C GLU A 713 -30.66 -50.83 26.58
N ASP A 714 -29.94 -51.54 27.46
CA ASP A 714 -30.44 -52.76 28.10
C ASP A 714 -31.62 -52.47 29.02
N GLN A 715 -31.60 -51.35 29.74
CA GLN A 715 -32.74 -50.88 30.54
C GLN A 715 -33.98 -50.57 29.68
N MET A 716 -33.81 -50.16 28.43
CA MET A 716 -34.93 -49.94 27.50
C MET A 716 -35.47 -51.26 26.93
N ILE A 717 -34.58 -52.22 26.63
CA ILE A 717 -34.95 -53.57 26.18
C ILE A 717 -35.68 -54.35 27.28
N ASP A 718 -35.20 -54.24 28.53
CA ASP A 718 -35.77 -54.87 29.72
C ASP A 718 -37.03 -54.14 30.24
N GLY A 719 -37.49 -53.08 29.57
CA GLY A 719 -38.72 -52.35 29.90
C GLY A 719 -38.65 -51.48 31.16
N SER A 720 -37.44 -51.19 31.66
CA SER A 720 -37.22 -50.32 32.82
C SER A 720 -37.31 -48.83 32.50
N ILE A 721 -37.18 -48.45 31.22
CA ILE A 721 -37.38 -47.09 30.70
C ILE A 721 -38.12 -47.15 29.34
N GLY A 722 -38.81 -46.06 28.98
CA GLY A 722 -39.51 -45.95 27.69
C GLY A 722 -38.54 -45.83 26.49
N PRO A 723 -38.94 -46.26 25.28
CA PRO A 723 -38.15 -46.03 24.05
C PRO A 723 -37.84 -44.55 23.78
N GLU A 724 -38.72 -43.65 24.19
CA GLU A 724 -38.58 -42.19 24.15
C GLU A 724 -37.64 -41.61 25.22
N GLU A 725 -37.31 -42.38 26.26
CA GLU A 725 -36.36 -42.01 27.31
C GLU A 725 -34.92 -42.45 26.98
N PHE A 726 -34.73 -43.22 25.90
CA PHE A 726 -33.43 -43.60 25.35
C PHE A 726 -33.03 -42.73 24.14
N LEU A 727 -31.76 -42.82 23.74
CA LEU A 727 -31.30 -42.24 22.47
C LEU A 727 -32.05 -42.90 21.29
N THR A 728 -32.28 -42.16 20.20
CA THR A 728 -32.78 -42.80 18.97
C THR A 728 -31.82 -43.92 18.57
N LYS A 729 -32.35 -45.05 18.07
CA LYS A 729 -31.54 -46.19 17.62
C LYS A 729 -30.43 -45.74 16.65
N GLN A 730 -30.74 -44.78 15.78
CA GLN A 730 -29.81 -44.14 14.86
C GLN A 730 -28.65 -43.43 15.60
N THR A 731 -28.93 -42.67 16.66
CA THR A 731 -27.93 -41.96 17.47
C THR A 731 -27.07 -42.92 18.27
N ALA A 732 -27.67 -43.90 18.96
CA ALA A 732 -26.95 -44.88 19.77
C ALA A 732 -25.94 -45.69 18.94
N GLN A 733 -26.38 -46.22 17.80
CA GLN A 733 -25.51 -46.94 16.85
C GLN A 733 -24.36 -46.07 16.33
N GLY A 734 -24.65 -44.82 15.95
CA GLY A 734 -23.64 -43.89 15.46
C GLY A 734 -22.59 -43.57 16.53
N LEU A 735 -23.02 -43.32 17.76
CA LEU A 735 -22.14 -43.01 18.87
C LEU A 735 -21.24 -44.20 19.26
N ARG A 736 -21.77 -45.43 19.26
CA ARG A 736 -20.95 -46.65 19.45
C ARG A 736 -19.83 -46.74 18.41
N VAL A 737 -20.17 -46.64 17.12
CA VAL A 737 -19.20 -46.67 16.03
C VAL A 737 -18.15 -45.56 16.21
N THR A 738 -18.57 -44.33 16.52
CA THR A 738 -17.64 -43.20 16.75
C THR A 738 -16.70 -43.44 17.93
N ILE A 739 -17.19 -43.94 19.08
CA ILE A 739 -16.33 -44.22 20.24
C ILE A 739 -15.32 -45.34 19.89
N THR A 740 -15.78 -46.48 19.38
CA THR A 740 -14.91 -47.63 19.10
C THR A 740 -13.87 -47.29 18.03
N SER A 741 -14.28 -46.68 16.91
CA SER A 741 -13.33 -46.24 15.87
C SER A 741 -12.34 -45.18 16.36
N THR A 742 -12.72 -44.32 17.33
CA THR A 742 -11.78 -43.35 17.93
C THR A 742 -10.75 -44.06 18.81
N ILE A 743 -11.12 -45.11 19.56
CA ILE A 743 -10.19 -45.96 20.31
C ILE A 743 -9.23 -46.65 19.34
N ASP A 744 -9.76 -47.38 18.36
CA ASP A 744 -8.99 -48.23 17.44
C ASP A 744 -7.99 -47.40 16.63
N LEU A 745 -8.45 -46.30 16.02
CA LEU A 745 -7.60 -45.38 15.26
C LEU A 745 -6.54 -44.69 16.14
N SER A 746 -6.89 -44.28 17.36
CA SER A 746 -5.89 -43.68 18.26
C SER A 746 -4.81 -44.68 18.68
N LYS A 747 -5.15 -45.95 18.90
CA LYS A 747 -4.17 -47.01 19.19
C LYS A 747 -3.25 -47.24 18.00
N TYR A 748 -3.81 -47.43 16.81
CA TYR A 748 -3.04 -47.61 15.56
C TYR A 748 -2.02 -46.48 15.33
N LEU A 749 -2.43 -45.22 15.50
CA LEU A 749 -1.56 -44.06 15.33
C LEU A 749 -0.40 -44.02 16.34
N LEU A 750 -0.66 -44.38 17.61
CA LEU A 750 0.36 -44.41 18.66
C LEU A 750 1.32 -45.60 18.47
N GLU A 751 0.78 -46.80 18.30
CA GLU A 751 1.52 -48.07 18.34
C GLU A 751 2.17 -48.43 16.99
N THR A 752 1.49 -48.17 15.87
CA THR A 752 1.95 -48.55 14.53
C THR A 752 2.56 -47.37 13.77
N CYS A 753 1.96 -46.18 13.85
CA CYS A 753 2.48 -44.98 13.16
C CYS A 753 3.49 -44.16 13.98
N GLY A 754 3.75 -44.53 15.24
CA GLY A 754 4.76 -43.88 16.10
C GLY A 754 4.45 -42.43 16.48
N TYR A 755 3.18 -42.10 16.75
CA TYR A 755 2.80 -40.76 17.21
C TYR A 755 3.11 -40.54 18.71
N ASP A 756 3.60 -39.34 19.05
CA ASP A 756 3.81 -38.91 20.44
C ASP A 756 2.49 -38.71 21.22
N TYR A 757 1.42 -38.32 20.51
CA TYR A 757 0.07 -38.14 21.03
C TYR A 757 -0.97 -38.04 19.91
N VAL A 758 -2.23 -38.34 20.21
CA VAL A 758 -3.37 -38.22 19.28
C VAL A 758 -4.36 -37.14 19.75
N LEU A 759 -4.79 -36.28 18.80
CA LEU A 759 -5.78 -35.22 19.03
C LEU A 759 -7.15 -35.64 18.47
N THR A 760 -8.03 -36.15 19.33
CA THR A 760 -9.40 -36.58 18.98
C THR A 760 -10.22 -35.46 18.33
N GLY A 761 -9.97 -34.19 18.69
CA GLY A 761 -10.61 -33.03 18.06
C GLY A 761 -10.29 -32.81 16.58
N LYS A 762 -9.37 -33.60 15.98
CA LYS A 762 -9.18 -33.65 14.52
C LYS A 762 -10.08 -34.66 13.81
N MET A 763 -10.76 -35.54 14.54
CA MET A 763 -11.60 -36.62 14.01
C MET A 763 -13.08 -36.17 13.86
N CYS A 764 -13.33 -34.88 13.60
CA CYS A 764 -14.67 -34.32 13.45
C CYS A 764 -14.79 -33.43 12.20
N GLN A 765 -16.02 -33.19 11.73
CA GLN A 765 -16.32 -32.45 10.48
C GLN A 765 -16.15 -30.93 10.56
N ASP A 766 -15.89 -30.38 11.74
CA ASP A 766 -15.63 -28.97 12.02
C ASP A 766 -14.73 -28.23 10.99
N PRO A 767 -13.61 -28.80 10.48
CA PRO A 767 -12.77 -28.14 9.48
C PRO A 767 -13.50 -27.89 8.14
N LEU A 768 -14.41 -28.78 7.76
CA LEU A 768 -15.20 -28.69 6.53
C LEU A 768 -16.35 -27.67 6.68
N GLU A 769 -17.02 -27.65 7.83
CA GLU A 769 -18.00 -26.60 8.14
C GLU A 769 -17.35 -25.20 8.17
N LYS A 770 -16.15 -25.09 8.76
CA LYS A 770 -15.35 -23.84 8.74
C LYS A 770 -14.98 -23.43 7.32
N PHE A 771 -14.69 -24.37 6.43
CA PHE A 771 -14.45 -24.12 5.01
C PHE A 771 -15.71 -23.59 4.28
N PHE A 772 -16.88 -24.18 4.52
CA PHE A 772 -18.15 -23.64 4.01
C PHE A 772 -18.44 -22.23 4.54
N GLY A 773 -18.15 -21.97 5.81
CA GLY A 773 -18.21 -20.63 6.41
C GLY A 773 -17.32 -19.61 5.68
N ILE A 774 -16.08 -19.99 5.34
CA ILE A 774 -15.15 -19.15 4.56
C ILE A 774 -15.70 -18.86 3.16
N ILE A 775 -16.30 -19.85 2.47
CA ILE A 775 -16.93 -19.62 1.15
C ILE A 775 -18.10 -18.64 1.24
N ARG A 776 -18.99 -18.80 2.24
CA ARG A 776 -20.13 -17.89 2.44
C ARG A 776 -19.65 -16.47 2.74
N GLN A 777 -18.69 -16.31 3.65
CA GLN A 777 -18.08 -15.01 3.96
C GLN A 777 -17.37 -14.37 2.74
N SER A 778 -16.73 -15.18 1.90
CA SER A 778 -16.06 -14.72 0.67
C SER A 778 -17.04 -14.18 -0.39
N CYS A 779 -18.33 -14.52 -0.29
CA CYS A 779 -19.39 -13.94 -1.12
C CYS A 779 -19.84 -12.53 -0.68
N GLY A 780 -19.33 -12.01 0.45
CA GLY A 780 -19.79 -10.75 1.03
C GLY A 780 -21.27 -10.85 1.45
N PRO A 781 -22.15 -9.91 1.06
CA PRO A 781 -23.56 -9.91 1.46
C PRO A 781 -24.44 -10.99 0.80
N ASN A 782 -23.83 -11.97 0.10
CA ASN A 782 -24.54 -13.08 -0.53
C ASN A 782 -24.20 -14.40 0.19
N ASP A 783 -24.73 -14.58 1.41
CA ASP A 783 -24.47 -15.74 2.27
C ASP A 783 -24.90 -17.10 1.68
N HIS A 784 -25.66 -17.08 0.57
CA HIS A 784 -26.07 -18.26 -0.19
C HIS A 784 -25.48 -18.19 -1.62
N PRO A 785 -24.28 -18.75 -1.87
CA PRO A 785 -23.66 -18.75 -3.18
C PRO A 785 -24.52 -19.48 -4.22
N THR A 786 -24.44 -19.06 -5.47
CA THR A 786 -24.91 -19.88 -6.59
C THR A 786 -23.87 -20.92 -6.96
N THR A 787 -24.27 -22.07 -7.50
CA THR A 787 -23.36 -23.17 -7.89
C THR A 787 -22.15 -22.70 -8.73
N PRO A 788 -22.30 -21.85 -9.77
CA PRO A 788 -21.17 -21.29 -10.50
C PRO A 788 -20.20 -20.45 -9.64
N THR A 789 -20.73 -19.75 -8.63
CA THR A 789 -19.94 -18.91 -7.71
C THR A 789 -19.26 -19.76 -6.63
N PHE A 790 -19.95 -20.78 -6.14
CA PHE A 790 -19.43 -21.76 -5.21
C PHE A 790 -18.23 -22.49 -5.82
N LEU A 791 -18.37 -23.10 -7.00
CA LEU A 791 -17.29 -23.80 -7.69
C LEU A 791 -16.07 -22.89 -7.96
N HIS A 792 -16.30 -21.61 -8.29
CA HIS A 792 -15.24 -20.63 -8.47
C HIS A 792 -14.47 -20.32 -7.17
N LEU A 793 -15.19 -20.16 -6.05
CA LEU A 793 -14.60 -19.88 -4.73
C LEU A 793 -13.94 -21.11 -4.12
N TYR A 794 -14.58 -22.29 -4.21
CA TYR A 794 -14.05 -23.60 -3.86
C TYR A 794 -12.64 -23.76 -4.44
N LYS A 795 -12.53 -23.71 -5.77
CA LYS A 795 -11.27 -23.80 -6.51
C LYS A 795 -10.22 -22.80 -6.04
N ILE A 796 -10.60 -21.53 -5.86
CA ILE A 796 -9.69 -20.48 -5.38
C ILE A 796 -9.12 -20.84 -4.00
N LEU A 797 -9.94 -21.40 -3.12
CA LEU A 797 -9.54 -21.81 -1.77
C LEU A 797 -8.75 -23.13 -1.77
N SER A 798 -9.11 -24.12 -2.59
CA SER A 798 -8.37 -25.37 -2.77
C SER A 798 -6.94 -25.13 -3.23
N VAL A 799 -6.76 -24.21 -4.19
CA VAL A 799 -5.43 -23.80 -4.65
C VAL A 799 -4.71 -22.96 -3.59
N TYR A 800 -5.43 -22.07 -2.89
CA TYR A 800 -4.86 -21.25 -1.82
C TYR A 800 -4.29 -22.09 -0.65
N SER A 801 -4.94 -23.18 -0.22
CA SER A 801 -4.44 -24.04 0.86
C SER A 801 -3.18 -24.82 0.47
N VAL A 802 -3.02 -25.18 -0.80
CA VAL A 802 -1.78 -25.75 -1.34
C VAL A 802 -0.65 -24.71 -1.34
N LEU A 803 -0.87 -23.54 -1.94
CA LEU A 803 0.13 -22.48 -2.17
C LEU A 803 0.51 -21.64 -0.95
N LYS A 804 -0.30 -21.67 0.11
CA LYS A 804 -0.07 -20.86 1.31
C LYS A 804 1.17 -21.38 2.06
N PRO A 805 2.16 -20.52 2.36
CA PRO A 805 3.34 -20.93 3.13
C PRO A 805 2.96 -21.34 4.57
N PRO A 806 3.73 -22.24 5.21
CA PRO A 806 3.51 -22.63 6.60
C PRO A 806 3.54 -21.39 7.51
N LYS A 807 2.63 -21.35 8.50
CA LYS A 807 2.32 -20.10 9.21
C LYS A 807 3.46 -19.57 10.07
N HIS A 808 4.13 -20.44 10.82
CA HIS A 808 5.37 -20.15 11.55
C HIS A 808 6.13 -21.46 11.77
N GLY A 809 7.45 -21.42 11.66
CA GLY A 809 8.35 -22.42 12.23
C GLY A 809 9.37 -21.69 13.10
N ASN A 810 9.23 -21.80 14.43
CA ASN A 810 10.27 -21.40 15.39
C ASN A 810 11.24 -22.57 15.67
N CYS A 811 11.29 -23.55 14.77
CA CYS A 811 12.46 -24.41 14.64
C CYS A 811 13.49 -23.64 13.80
N THR A 812 14.76 -23.71 14.18
CA THR A 812 15.87 -23.20 13.36
C THR A 812 15.69 -23.65 11.91
N ILE A 813 15.64 -22.70 10.99
CA ILE A 813 15.58 -22.98 9.55
C ILE A 813 16.97 -23.48 9.14
N THR A 814 17.27 -24.74 9.46
CA THR A 814 18.19 -25.52 8.65
C THR A 814 17.63 -25.47 7.23
N THR A 815 18.45 -24.94 6.34
CA THR A 815 18.12 -24.75 4.94
C THR A 815 17.78 -26.08 4.28
N MET A 816 16.84 -26.04 3.33
CA MET A 816 16.27 -27.15 2.55
C MET A 816 15.01 -27.79 3.17
N ASP A 817 14.22 -28.41 2.29
CA ASP A 817 13.03 -29.25 2.57
C ASP A 817 11.76 -28.58 3.09
N ALA A 818 11.24 -27.68 2.25
CA ALA A 818 9.81 -27.70 1.92
C ALA A 818 9.63 -27.25 0.45
N PRO A 819 9.02 -28.06 -0.44
CA PRO A 819 8.81 -27.68 -1.83
C PRO A 819 7.86 -26.48 -1.90
N LYS A 820 8.43 -25.31 -2.22
CA LYS A 820 7.67 -24.08 -2.46
C LYS A 820 7.08 -24.14 -3.86
N ILE A 821 5.86 -24.69 -3.96
CA ILE A 821 5.09 -24.72 -5.21
C ILE A 821 5.04 -23.31 -5.81
N SER A 822 5.66 -23.18 -6.97
CA SER A 822 5.90 -21.93 -7.67
C SER A 822 4.78 -21.60 -8.65
N ILE A 823 4.83 -20.41 -9.27
CA ILE A 823 3.97 -20.13 -10.43
C ILE A 823 4.40 -20.94 -11.66
N SER A 824 5.66 -21.39 -11.75
CA SER A 824 6.12 -22.27 -12.83
C SER A 824 5.48 -23.65 -12.72
N ASP A 825 5.38 -24.23 -11.53
CA ASP A 825 4.62 -25.46 -11.30
C ASP A 825 3.16 -25.30 -11.73
N LEU A 826 2.52 -24.18 -11.36
CA LEU A 826 1.15 -23.87 -11.80
C LEU A 826 1.03 -23.60 -13.31
N LYS A 827 2.10 -23.19 -13.99
CA LYS A 827 2.09 -23.05 -15.45
C LYS A 827 2.24 -24.41 -16.10
N GLU A 828 3.27 -25.17 -15.73
CA GLU A 828 3.60 -26.49 -16.28
C GLU A 828 2.43 -27.47 -16.12
N ILE A 829 1.94 -27.66 -14.89
CA ILE A 829 0.87 -28.61 -14.58
C ILE A 829 -0.44 -28.24 -15.27
N PHE A 830 -0.72 -26.95 -15.44
CA PHE A 830 -1.99 -26.47 -15.99
C PHE A 830 -1.88 -25.87 -17.41
N HIS A 831 -0.78 -26.13 -18.16
CA HIS A 831 -0.43 -25.36 -19.37
C HIS A 831 -1.42 -25.54 -20.56
N ASN A 832 -2.22 -26.61 -20.55
CA ASN A 832 -3.04 -27.06 -21.68
C ASN A 832 -4.50 -26.59 -21.63
N LYS A 833 -4.78 -25.28 -21.78
CA LYS A 833 -6.16 -24.73 -21.67
C LYS A 833 -6.66 -23.80 -22.77
N SER A 834 -5.97 -23.74 -23.91
CA SER A 834 -6.61 -23.35 -25.17
C SER A 834 -7.32 -24.53 -25.87
N PHE A 835 -6.90 -25.77 -25.62
CA PHE A 835 -7.27 -26.93 -26.45
C PHE A 835 -8.79 -27.08 -26.64
N GLN A 836 -9.59 -27.42 -25.63
CA GLN A 836 -11.03 -27.73 -25.80
C GLN A 836 -11.85 -26.68 -26.58
N ARG A 837 -11.63 -25.37 -26.36
CA ARG A 837 -12.35 -24.34 -27.13
C ARG A 837 -11.83 -24.24 -28.56
N THR A 838 -10.51 -24.28 -28.74
CA THR A 838 -9.90 -24.20 -30.07
C THR A 838 -10.22 -25.46 -30.88
N GLU A 839 -10.22 -26.63 -30.25
CA GLU A 839 -10.63 -27.94 -30.76
C GLU A 839 -12.09 -27.92 -31.21
N LYS A 840 -13.04 -27.50 -30.36
CA LYS A 840 -14.45 -27.34 -30.77
C LYS A 840 -14.64 -26.37 -31.95
N ILE A 841 -13.86 -25.29 -32.00
CA ILE A 841 -13.89 -24.33 -33.12
C ILE A 841 -13.22 -24.93 -34.37
N ASN A 842 -12.15 -25.70 -34.23
CA ASN A 842 -11.49 -26.37 -35.34
C ASN A 842 -12.34 -27.53 -35.90
N GLN A 843 -13.05 -28.28 -35.05
CA GLN A 843 -14.05 -29.26 -35.46
C GLN A 843 -15.21 -28.60 -36.21
N LEU A 844 -15.67 -27.43 -35.76
CA LEU A 844 -16.64 -26.63 -36.52
C LEU A 844 -16.07 -26.20 -37.89
N LYS A 845 -14.83 -25.72 -37.94
CA LYS A 845 -14.17 -25.35 -39.21
C LYS A 845 -14.08 -26.56 -40.15
N LEU A 846 -13.51 -27.67 -39.68
CA LEU A 846 -13.40 -28.92 -40.45
C LEU A 846 -14.76 -29.41 -40.98
N LYS A 847 -15.84 -29.32 -40.18
CA LYS A 847 -17.20 -29.65 -40.65
C LYS A 847 -17.71 -28.69 -41.72
N LEU A 848 -17.40 -27.39 -41.61
CA LEU A 848 -17.75 -26.40 -42.63
C LEU A 848 -16.91 -26.56 -43.91
N ASP A 849 -15.63 -26.92 -43.77
CA ASP A 849 -14.71 -27.23 -44.87
C ASP A 849 -15.20 -28.48 -45.63
N GLN A 850 -15.53 -29.56 -44.91
CA GLN A 850 -16.13 -30.79 -45.48
C GLN A 850 -17.42 -30.51 -46.26
N LEU A 851 -18.35 -29.72 -45.72
CA LEU A 851 -19.58 -29.34 -46.43
C LEU A 851 -19.32 -28.52 -47.71
N ILE A 852 -18.16 -27.87 -47.83
CA ILE A 852 -17.73 -27.17 -49.06
C ILE A 852 -17.11 -28.16 -50.06
N GLU A 853 -16.30 -29.12 -49.58
CA GLU A 853 -15.66 -30.14 -50.41
C GLU A 853 -16.66 -31.18 -50.96
N ASP A 854 -17.65 -31.58 -50.17
CA ASP A 854 -18.68 -32.57 -50.52
C ASP A 854 -19.73 -32.06 -51.53
N GLY A 855 -19.62 -30.82 -52.02
CA GLY A 855 -20.57 -30.23 -52.98
C GLY A 855 -21.94 -29.88 -52.40
N LEU A 856 -22.20 -30.16 -51.12
CA LEU A 856 -23.44 -29.83 -50.40
C LEU A 856 -23.62 -28.32 -50.15
N TRP A 857 -22.71 -27.47 -50.64
CA TRP A 857 -22.71 -26.02 -50.52
C TRP A 857 -22.62 -25.33 -51.90
N GLU A 858 -23.69 -25.43 -52.69
CA GLU A 858 -23.79 -24.76 -54.00
C GLU A 858 -24.20 -23.28 -53.92
N PRO A 859 -23.75 -22.44 -54.86
CA PRO A 859 -24.33 -21.13 -55.12
C PRO A 859 -25.56 -21.25 -56.03
N CYS A 860 -26.73 -21.59 -55.47
CA CYS A 860 -27.97 -21.56 -56.26
C CYS A 860 -28.47 -20.12 -56.48
N ASP A 861 -28.46 -19.69 -57.74
CA ASP A 861 -29.49 -18.81 -58.28
C ASP A 861 -30.83 -19.55 -58.36
N VAL A 862 -31.93 -18.78 -58.48
CA VAL A 862 -33.33 -19.22 -58.34
C VAL A 862 -33.74 -19.55 -56.89
N LEU A 863 -34.43 -18.60 -56.27
CA LEU A 863 -35.28 -18.84 -55.10
C LEU A 863 -36.56 -19.53 -55.57
N PRO A 864 -37.02 -20.63 -54.93
CA PRO A 864 -38.43 -20.99 -54.98
C PRO A 864 -39.25 -19.85 -54.38
N GLN A 865 -40.35 -19.46 -55.03
CA GLN A 865 -41.32 -18.58 -54.39
C GLN A 865 -41.96 -19.34 -53.22
N VAL A 866 -41.52 -19.04 -52.00
CA VAL A 866 -42.21 -19.48 -50.79
C VAL A 866 -43.35 -18.50 -50.56
N ASP A 867 -44.59 -18.99 -50.61
CA ASP A 867 -45.77 -18.17 -50.39
C ASP A 867 -45.71 -17.47 -49.03
N ASN A 868 -45.71 -16.14 -49.05
CA ASN A 868 -45.72 -15.28 -47.87
C ASN A 868 -47.12 -15.24 -47.22
N SER A 869 -47.65 -16.41 -46.86
CA SER A 869 -49.00 -16.56 -46.30
C SER A 869 -49.05 -17.53 -45.11
N MET A 870 -48.28 -17.25 -44.06
CA MET A 870 -48.70 -17.56 -42.67
C MET A 870 -47.92 -16.74 -41.63
N GLU A 871 -48.61 -16.35 -40.57
CA GLU A 871 -48.14 -15.37 -39.58
C GLU A 871 -46.96 -15.89 -38.73
N ASN A 872 -45.80 -15.22 -38.78
CA ASN A 872 -44.69 -15.44 -37.84
C ASN A 872 -43.88 -14.17 -37.49
N SER A 873 -44.42 -13.00 -37.83
CA SER A 873 -43.69 -11.71 -37.93
C SER A 873 -42.85 -11.31 -36.70
N THR A 874 -43.33 -11.57 -35.48
CA THR A 874 -42.68 -11.05 -34.26
C THR A 874 -41.36 -11.74 -33.93
N ARG A 875 -41.26 -13.08 -34.09
CA ARG A 875 -40.01 -13.83 -33.84
C ARG A 875 -38.93 -13.38 -34.81
N ASP A 876 -39.30 -13.29 -36.08
CA ASP A 876 -38.36 -12.97 -37.15
C ASP A 876 -37.91 -11.50 -37.08
N CYS A 877 -38.80 -10.57 -36.72
CA CYS A 877 -38.41 -9.18 -36.38
C CYS A 877 -37.42 -9.10 -35.20
N LEU A 878 -37.56 -9.96 -34.18
CA LEU A 878 -36.60 -10.03 -33.07
C LEU A 878 -35.25 -10.57 -33.52
N ILE A 879 -35.23 -11.62 -34.33
CA ILE A 879 -33.99 -12.21 -34.89
C ILE A 879 -33.31 -11.20 -35.82
N TYR A 880 -34.06 -10.48 -36.66
CA TYR A 880 -33.56 -9.43 -37.56
C TYR A 880 -32.91 -8.27 -36.78
N TYR A 881 -33.56 -7.79 -35.70
CA TYR A 881 -32.97 -6.80 -34.80
C TYR A 881 -31.68 -7.29 -34.11
N ILE A 882 -31.65 -8.56 -33.68
CA ILE A 882 -30.46 -9.18 -33.08
C ILE A 882 -29.34 -9.34 -34.13
N CYS A 883 -29.70 -9.72 -35.35
CA CYS A 883 -28.78 -9.88 -36.48
C CYS A 883 -28.04 -8.57 -36.77
N GLY A 884 -28.75 -7.43 -36.86
CA GLY A 884 -28.13 -6.10 -36.98
C GLY A 884 -27.12 -5.75 -35.87
N TYR A 885 -27.35 -6.21 -34.63
CA TYR A 885 -26.37 -6.09 -33.54
C TYR A 885 -25.15 -7.00 -33.75
N VAL A 886 -25.33 -8.23 -34.24
CA VAL A 886 -24.25 -9.18 -34.55
C VAL A 886 -23.37 -8.66 -35.68
N THR A 887 -23.97 -8.19 -36.79
CA THR A 887 -23.30 -7.49 -37.90
C THR A 887 -22.40 -6.36 -37.39
N LYS A 888 -22.93 -5.51 -36.50
CA LYS A 888 -22.20 -4.39 -35.89
C LYS A 888 -21.03 -4.81 -34.98
N GLN A 889 -20.98 -6.05 -34.52
CA GLN A 889 -19.89 -6.57 -33.69
C GLN A 889 -18.80 -7.29 -34.52
N ILE A 890 -19.19 -7.96 -35.60
CA ILE A 890 -18.29 -8.54 -36.60
C ILE A 890 -17.52 -7.42 -37.32
N LEU A 891 -18.23 -6.39 -37.81
CA LEU A 891 -17.63 -5.24 -38.51
C LEU A 891 -16.59 -4.45 -37.70
N LYS A 892 -16.49 -4.63 -36.37
CA LYS A 892 -15.43 -4.01 -35.54
C LYS A 892 -14.09 -4.74 -35.60
N LYS A 893 -14.09 -5.99 -36.06
CA LYS A 893 -12.91 -6.87 -36.13
C LYS A 893 -12.43 -7.09 -37.55
N GLN A 894 -13.38 -7.10 -38.50
CA GLN A 894 -13.11 -7.36 -39.90
C GLN A 894 -12.30 -6.24 -40.56
N LYS A 895 -11.41 -6.63 -41.48
CA LYS A 895 -10.52 -5.73 -42.23
C LYS A 895 -10.63 -5.91 -43.75
N CYS A 896 -11.21 -7.02 -44.22
CA CYS A 896 -11.41 -7.28 -45.65
C CYS A 896 -12.55 -6.40 -46.19
N ASN A 897 -12.30 -5.68 -47.28
CA ASN A 897 -13.27 -4.75 -47.87
C ASN A 897 -14.52 -5.46 -48.42
N GLU A 898 -14.37 -6.62 -49.07
CA GLU A 898 -15.49 -7.44 -49.57
C GLU A 898 -16.41 -7.92 -48.44
N CYS A 899 -15.82 -8.35 -47.32
CA CYS A 899 -16.59 -8.73 -46.13
C CYS A 899 -17.32 -7.52 -45.52
N ILE A 900 -16.72 -6.32 -45.60
CA ILE A 900 -17.29 -5.09 -45.07
C ILE A 900 -18.42 -4.55 -45.97
N SER A 901 -18.34 -4.69 -47.30
CA SER A 901 -19.44 -4.34 -48.21
C SER A 901 -20.62 -5.29 -48.03
N TYR A 902 -20.37 -6.61 -48.03
CA TYR A 902 -21.40 -7.63 -47.87
C TYR A 902 -22.27 -7.44 -46.61
N PHE A 903 -21.62 -7.14 -45.47
CA PHE A 903 -22.31 -6.89 -44.20
C PHE A 903 -22.94 -5.48 -44.08
N LYS A 904 -22.82 -4.63 -45.10
CA LYS A 904 -23.50 -3.32 -45.19
C LYS A 904 -24.68 -3.30 -46.15
N GLU A 905 -24.87 -4.35 -46.95
CA GLU A 905 -25.99 -4.55 -47.88
C GLU A 905 -27.30 -4.92 -47.14
N GLY A 906 -27.72 -4.08 -46.19
CA GLY A 906 -28.95 -4.26 -45.43
C GLY A 906 -30.07 -3.34 -45.91
N ASN A 907 -31.29 -3.89 -46.04
CA ASN A 907 -32.47 -3.15 -46.49
C ASN A 907 -33.37 -2.71 -45.32
N ALA A 908 -33.76 -1.44 -45.27
CA ALA A 908 -34.69 -0.90 -44.27
C ALA A 908 -36.16 -1.30 -44.54
N ASP A 909 -36.49 -1.63 -45.79
CA ASP A 909 -37.83 -2.01 -46.25
C ASP A 909 -38.09 -3.53 -46.18
N HIS A 910 -37.15 -4.30 -45.59
CA HIS A 910 -37.31 -5.73 -45.38
C HIS A 910 -38.51 -6.01 -44.45
N PRO A 911 -39.37 -7.02 -44.70
CA PRO A 911 -40.57 -7.26 -43.89
C PRO A 911 -40.29 -7.43 -42.38
N CYS A 912 -39.14 -8.01 -42.02
CA CYS A 912 -38.73 -8.16 -40.61
C CYS A 912 -38.00 -6.94 -40.01
N ALA A 913 -37.89 -5.82 -40.73
CA ALA A 913 -37.20 -4.61 -40.26
C ALA A 913 -38.06 -3.74 -39.33
N GLU A 914 -39.37 -4.00 -39.21
CA GLU A 914 -40.33 -3.22 -38.42
C GLU A 914 -39.79 -2.85 -37.02
N LEU A 915 -39.29 -3.83 -36.27
CA LEU A 915 -38.73 -3.61 -34.92
C LEU A 915 -37.45 -2.77 -34.90
N VAL A 916 -36.65 -2.80 -35.97
CA VAL A 916 -35.46 -1.95 -36.13
C VAL A 916 -35.90 -0.52 -36.45
N ASN A 917 -36.85 -0.37 -37.38
CA ASN A 917 -37.42 0.91 -37.79
C ASN A 917 -38.07 1.64 -36.60
N LEU A 918 -38.83 0.93 -35.76
CA LEU A 918 -39.43 1.45 -34.53
C LEU A 918 -38.41 1.85 -33.43
N LYS A 919 -37.20 1.29 -33.45
CA LYS A 919 -36.18 1.50 -32.39
C LYS A 919 -34.98 2.34 -32.83
N THR A 920 -34.86 2.70 -34.10
CA THR A 920 -33.66 3.35 -34.64
C THR A 920 -33.73 4.88 -34.54
N ASN A 921 -32.79 5.46 -33.82
CA ASN A 921 -32.48 6.90 -33.90
C ASN A 921 -31.38 7.14 -34.96
N GLY A 922 -31.49 6.48 -36.13
CA GLY A 922 -30.51 6.55 -37.23
C GLY A 922 -29.13 5.92 -36.94
N LYS A 923 -29.03 4.98 -35.99
CA LYS A 923 -27.74 4.38 -35.54
C LYS A 923 -27.74 2.85 -35.38
N LEU A 924 -28.87 2.20 -35.67
CA LEU A 924 -28.94 0.75 -35.80
C LEU A 924 -28.50 0.32 -37.21
N MET A 925 -28.06 -0.93 -37.34
CA MET A 925 -27.65 -1.50 -38.63
C MET A 925 -28.77 -2.41 -39.13
N TYR A 926 -29.10 -2.31 -40.41
CA TYR A 926 -29.88 -3.33 -41.10
C TYR A 926 -28.93 -4.47 -41.50
N PRO A 927 -29.21 -5.73 -41.16
CA PRO A 927 -28.42 -6.87 -41.61
C PRO A 927 -28.71 -7.22 -43.08
N ASN A 928 -27.73 -7.87 -43.72
CA ASN A 928 -27.90 -8.56 -45.00
C ASN A 928 -28.87 -9.76 -44.82
N THR A 929 -29.77 -9.96 -45.79
CA THR A 929 -30.82 -11.00 -45.78
C THR A 929 -30.26 -12.41 -45.56
N ALA A 930 -29.17 -12.78 -46.24
CA ALA A 930 -28.59 -14.12 -46.12
C ALA A 930 -27.93 -14.38 -44.75
N LEU A 931 -27.45 -13.33 -44.06
CA LEU A 931 -27.01 -13.46 -42.66
C LEU A 931 -28.21 -13.65 -41.71
N PHE A 932 -29.33 -13.00 -42.00
CA PHE A 932 -30.57 -13.14 -41.23
C PHE A 932 -31.16 -14.54 -41.37
N GLU A 933 -31.29 -15.07 -42.59
CA GLU A 933 -31.75 -16.45 -42.86
C GLU A 933 -30.88 -17.48 -42.12
N PHE A 934 -29.56 -17.37 -42.26
CA PHE A 934 -28.58 -18.22 -41.57
C PHE A 934 -28.75 -18.17 -40.04
N LEU A 935 -28.88 -16.97 -39.45
CA LEU A 935 -29.11 -16.85 -38.01
C LEU A 935 -30.49 -17.35 -37.55
N ASN A 936 -31.50 -17.40 -38.42
CA ASN A 936 -32.80 -17.98 -38.07
C ASN A 936 -32.69 -19.51 -37.94
N ILE A 937 -31.95 -20.17 -38.84
CA ILE A 937 -31.60 -21.60 -38.74
C ILE A 937 -30.85 -21.87 -37.43
N VAL A 938 -29.82 -21.05 -37.13
CA VAL A 938 -29.05 -21.18 -35.87
C VAL A 938 -29.93 -21.00 -34.64
N GLU A 939 -30.89 -20.05 -34.64
CA GLU A 939 -31.81 -19.83 -33.53
C GLU A 939 -32.87 -20.93 -33.40
N HIS A 940 -33.30 -21.55 -34.50
CA HIS A 940 -34.23 -22.69 -34.47
C HIS A 940 -33.57 -23.89 -33.77
N SER A 941 -32.35 -24.24 -34.18
CA SER A 941 -31.55 -25.29 -33.55
C SER A 941 -31.19 -24.95 -32.09
N PHE A 942 -30.81 -23.70 -31.80
CA PHE A 942 -30.59 -23.24 -30.43
C PHE A 942 -31.83 -23.40 -29.57
N ALA A 943 -33.03 -23.08 -30.06
CA ALA A 943 -34.27 -23.24 -29.29
C ALA A 943 -34.56 -24.70 -28.92
N LYS A 944 -34.26 -25.65 -29.82
CA LYS A 944 -34.37 -27.10 -29.59
C LYS A 944 -33.42 -27.60 -28.50
N HIS A 945 -32.20 -27.08 -28.47
CA HIS A 945 -31.12 -27.55 -27.59
C HIS A 945 -30.79 -26.62 -26.41
N CYS A 946 -31.55 -25.55 -26.17
CA CYS A 946 -31.19 -24.51 -25.19
C CYS A 946 -31.12 -24.97 -23.72
N ASN A 947 -31.66 -26.14 -23.40
CA ASN A 947 -31.64 -26.72 -22.06
C ASN A 947 -30.53 -27.78 -21.88
N ASP A 948 -29.89 -28.23 -22.96
CA ASP A 948 -28.87 -29.28 -22.92
C ASP A 948 -27.55 -28.77 -22.32
N PHE A 949 -26.75 -29.65 -21.72
CA PHE A 949 -25.41 -29.27 -21.23
C PHE A 949 -24.45 -28.90 -22.37
N TYR A 950 -24.50 -29.66 -23.47
CA TYR A 950 -23.64 -29.56 -24.65
C TYR A 950 -24.32 -28.77 -25.78
N VAL A 951 -24.98 -27.64 -25.47
CA VAL A 951 -25.71 -26.82 -26.46
C VAL A 951 -24.88 -26.54 -27.71
N PHE A 952 -23.60 -26.18 -27.56
CA PHE A 952 -22.77 -25.80 -28.70
C PHE A 952 -22.56 -26.96 -29.68
N GLU A 953 -22.20 -28.14 -29.17
CA GLU A 953 -22.04 -29.35 -29.99
C GLU A 953 -23.37 -29.83 -30.60
N ASN A 954 -24.44 -29.87 -29.80
CA ASN A 954 -25.76 -30.34 -30.27
C ASN A 954 -26.29 -29.43 -31.38
N VAL A 955 -26.21 -28.11 -31.20
CA VAL A 955 -26.63 -27.12 -32.19
C VAL A 955 -25.77 -27.20 -33.46
N ILE A 956 -24.45 -27.38 -33.35
CA ILE A 956 -23.60 -27.56 -34.55
C ILE A 956 -23.99 -28.83 -35.29
N ASN A 957 -24.16 -29.96 -34.59
CA ASN A 957 -24.52 -31.23 -35.22
C ASN A 957 -25.85 -31.12 -35.96
N ASP A 958 -26.89 -30.63 -35.29
CA ASP A 958 -28.24 -30.43 -35.84
C ASP A 958 -28.25 -29.45 -37.03
N ILE A 959 -27.49 -28.36 -36.98
CA ILE A 959 -27.33 -27.44 -38.11
C ILE A 959 -26.59 -28.11 -39.29
N THR A 960 -25.52 -28.88 -39.03
CA THR A 960 -24.76 -29.56 -40.09
C THR A 960 -25.51 -30.71 -40.74
N GLN A 961 -26.50 -31.30 -40.07
CA GLN A 961 -27.34 -32.38 -40.61
C GLN A 961 -28.50 -31.86 -41.46
N ASN A 962 -28.89 -30.59 -41.35
CA ASN A 962 -30.05 -30.00 -42.02
C ASN A 962 -29.67 -29.15 -43.26
N ASN A 963 -28.53 -29.44 -43.91
CA ASN A 963 -28.01 -28.78 -45.12
C ASN A 963 -27.95 -27.23 -45.04
N LEU A 964 -26.85 -26.72 -44.49
CA LEU A 964 -26.58 -25.28 -44.37
C LEU A 964 -26.42 -24.56 -45.73
N ASN A 965 -27.33 -23.64 -46.05
CA ASN A 965 -27.12 -22.66 -47.11
C ASN A 965 -26.72 -21.29 -46.52
N PHE A 966 -25.42 -21.00 -46.46
CA PHE A 966 -24.92 -19.66 -46.12
C PHE A 966 -24.27 -19.03 -47.35
N LYS A 967 -25.01 -18.13 -48.01
CA LYS A 967 -24.46 -17.28 -49.08
C LYS A 967 -23.45 -16.31 -48.46
N PHE A 968 -22.26 -16.19 -49.07
CA PHE A 968 -21.20 -15.28 -48.65
C PHE A 968 -20.26 -14.99 -49.81
N SER A 969 -19.98 -13.71 -50.10
CA SER A 969 -19.31 -13.28 -51.33
C SER A 969 -17.78 -13.42 -51.32
N CYS A 970 -17.13 -13.43 -50.15
CA CYS A 970 -15.67 -13.51 -50.05
C CYS A 970 -15.20 -14.95 -49.86
N SER A 971 -14.56 -15.52 -50.88
CA SER A 971 -14.07 -16.91 -50.91
C SER A 971 -13.06 -17.23 -49.80
N PHE A 972 -12.12 -16.31 -49.52
CA PHE A 972 -11.01 -16.55 -48.57
C PHE A 972 -11.41 -16.57 -47.09
N HIS A 973 -12.47 -15.84 -46.69
CA HIS A 973 -12.84 -15.67 -45.27
C HIS A 973 -14.14 -16.38 -44.88
N LYS A 974 -14.80 -17.07 -45.82
CA LYS A 974 -16.11 -17.73 -45.69
C LYS A 974 -16.25 -18.55 -44.40
N VAL A 975 -15.35 -19.50 -44.19
CA VAL A 975 -15.37 -20.43 -43.05
C VAL A 975 -14.97 -19.75 -41.73
N GLU A 976 -13.98 -18.85 -41.76
CA GLU A 976 -13.59 -18.08 -40.57
C GLU A 976 -14.74 -17.22 -40.06
N ILE A 977 -15.40 -16.48 -40.96
CA ILE A 977 -16.50 -15.57 -40.63
C ILE A 977 -17.74 -16.36 -40.21
N ALA A 978 -18.13 -17.43 -40.91
CA ALA A 978 -19.23 -18.29 -40.48
C ALA A 978 -19.00 -18.87 -39.07
N SER A 979 -17.77 -19.35 -38.79
CA SER A 979 -17.42 -19.85 -37.45
C SER A 979 -17.45 -18.76 -36.37
N GLU A 980 -17.03 -17.52 -36.69
CA GLU A 980 -17.11 -16.39 -35.76
C GLU A 980 -18.56 -15.96 -35.49
N VAL A 981 -19.42 -15.94 -36.52
CA VAL A 981 -20.86 -15.64 -36.42
C VAL A 981 -21.53 -16.63 -35.47
N ILE A 982 -21.41 -17.94 -35.73
CA ILE A 982 -22.02 -19.02 -34.92
C ILE A 982 -21.54 -18.90 -33.46
N VAL A 983 -20.23 -18.83 -33.24
CA VAL A 983 -19.65 -18.79 -31.89
C VAL A 983 -20.08 -17.53 -31.12
N TYR A 984 -20.17 -16.37 -31.79
CA TYR A 984 -20.64 -15.14 -31.15
C TYR A 984 -22.14 -15.20 -30.82
N TYR A 985 -22.94 -15.67 -31.78
CA TYR A 985 -24.40 -15.77 -31.65
C TYR A 985 -24.79 -16.71 -30.52
N LEU A 986 -24.28 -17.94 -30.51
CA LEU A 986 -24.59 -18.93 -29.48
C LEU A 986 -24.13 -18.46 -28.09
N GLN A 987 -22.93 -17.86 -27.97
CA GLN A 987 -22.49 -17.29 -26.68
C GLN A 987 -23.43 -16.18 -26.17
N MET A 988 -23.96 -15.35 -27.06
CA MET A 988 -24.92 -14.30 -26.72
C MET A 988 -26.27 -14.90 -26.31
N ARG A 989 -26.82 -15.84 -27.10
CA ARG A 989 -28.11 -16.50 -26.84
C ARG A 989 -28.09 -17.32 -25.56
N MET A 990 -27.06 -18.13 -25.33
CA MET A 990 -26.85 -18.83 -24.05
C MET A 990 -26.83 -17.85 -22.86
N ARG A 991 -26.18 -16.68 -22.99
CA ARG A 991 -26.15 -15.66 -21.92
C ARG A 991 -27.51 -15.00 -21.68
N GLN A 992 -28.31 -14.80 -22.72
CA GLN A 992 -29.67 -14.26 -22.61
C GLN A 992 -30.61 -15.29 -21.97
N HIS A 993 -30.55 -16.56 -22.40
CA HIS A 993 -31.32 -17.66 -21.82
C HIS A 993 -30.98 -17.86 -20.32
N THR A 994 -29.69 -18.00 -19.97
CA THR A 994 -29.29 -18.12 -18.56
C THR A 994 -29.71 -16.92 -17.71
N TYR A 995 -29.68 -15.70 -18.25
CA TYR A 995 -30.19 -14.52 -17.54
C TYR A 995 -31.70 -14.62 -17.26
N GLN A 996 -32.51 -15.07 -18.23
CA GLN A 996 -33.95 -15.26 -18.08
C GLN A 996 -34.30 -16.35 -17.05
N GLU A 997 -33.65 -17.51 -17.10
CA GLU A 997 -33.84 -18.57 -16.09
C GLU A 997 -33.46 -18.11 -14.67
N ASN A 998 -32.35 -17.37 -14.55
CA ASN A 998 -31.94 -16.80 -13.27
C ASN A 998 -32.96 -15.78 -12.70
N LEU A 999 -33.69 -15.05 -13.54
CA LEU A 999 -34.77 -14.17 -13.09
C LEU A 999 -35.97 -14.97 -12.55
N LYS A 1000 -36.32 -16.13 -13.14
CA LYS A 1000 -37.36 -17.02 -12.61
C LYS A 1000 -36.99 -17.49 -11.20
N PHE A 1001 -35.79 -18.01 -11.00
CA PHE A 1001 -35.32 -18.44 -9.66
C PHE A 1001 -35.30 -17.30 -8.64
N GLN A 1002 -34.97 -16.07 -9.05
CA GLN A 1002 -35.02 -14.91 -8.16
C GLN A 1002 -36.43 -14.54 -7.70
N LYS A 1003 -37.48 -14.73 -8.52
CA LYS A 1003 -38.88 -14.51 -8.11
C LYS A 1003 -39.27 -15.51 -7.01
N VAL A 1004 -39.08 -16.81 -7.27
CA VAL A 1004 -39.34 -17.90 -6.31
C VAL A 1004 -38.57 -17.69 -4.99
N ALA A 1005 -37.31 -17.27 -5.05
CA ALA A 1005 -36.51 -16.99 -3.87
C ALA A 1005 -37.00 -15.76 -3.07
N ARG A 1006 -37.57 -14.74 -3.73
CA ARG A 1006 -38.18 -13.58 -3.06
C ARG A 1006 -39.51 -13.96 -2.41
N GLU A 1007 -40.32 -14.78 -3.06
CA GLU A 1007 -41.58 -15.30 -2.51
C GLU A 1007 -41.34 -16.16 -1.27
N LYS A 1008 -40.42 -17.14 -1.34
CA LYS A 1008 -39.99 -17.92 -0.16
C LYS A 1008 -39.47 -17.02 0.97
N LYS A 1009 -38.73 -15.95 0.67
CA LYS A 1009 -38.31 -14.95 1.68
C LYS A 1009 -39.43 -14.09 2.25
N LYS A 1010 -40.52 -13.85 1.51
CA LYS A 1010 -41.72 -13.18 2.05
C LYS A 1010 -42.47 -14.11 3.00
N ILE A 1011 -42.72 -15.35 2.58
CA ILE A 1011 -43.37 -16.39 3.39
C ILE A 1011 -42.59 -16.63 4.68
N ALA A 1012 -41.27 -16.84 4.59
CA ALA A 1012 -40.42 -17.03 5.76
C ALA A 1012 -40.37 -15.81 6.70
N LYS A 1013 -40.70 -14.59 6.24
CA LYS A 1013 -40.86 -13.43 7.14
C LYS A 1013 -42.20 -13.43 7.86
N LEU A 1014 -43.27 -13.88 7.19
CA LEU A 1014 -44.61 -13.98 7.77
C LEU A 1014 -44.73 -15.09 8.83
N TYR A 1015 -43.89 -16.14 8.76
CA TYR A 1015 -43.77 -17.17 9.80
C TYR A 1015 -42.80 -16.81 10.95
N ASN A 1016 -42.13 -15.65 10.89
CA ASN A 1016 -41.20 -15.17 11.94
C ASN A 1016 -41.67 -13.82 12.54
N SER A 1017 -42.92 -13.46 12.31
CA SER A 1017 -43.66 -12.35 12.92
C SER A 1017 -44.84 -12.93 13.68
#